data_AF-A0A161TTN1-F1
#
_entry.id   AF-A0A161TTN1-F1
#
_cell.length_a   1.000
_cell.length_b   1.000
_cell.length_c   1.000
_cell.angle_alpha   90.00
_cell.angle_beta   90.00
_cell.angle_gamma   90.00
#
_symmetry.space_group_name_H-M   'P 1'
#
loop_
_entity.id
_entity.type
_entity.pdbx_description
1 polymer ?
#
loop_
_entity_poly.entity_id
_entity_poly.type
_entity_poly.pdbx_seq_one_letter_code
_entity_poly.pdbx_strand_id
1 'polypeptide(L)'
;MFNQFSLPLKQILILFFPYLFGGIDQSIYGAGYFGLWSPTEISGYVGWLPIIFAAVIVLSKQIIRNKYVLFWSITALFSFILMLGDGTFLSKIMYHVPGYNLFRAPGRNLVEYSFAISVLGALGLKYFIDSNIKIRLVLQWLIPFTIILVSIILFNYNDLIKKAKEKGVIIDTFPFANLSITIPLLFIFLSIGIIFILKIKARRIALILCLLVLVFDLSSFGWFYEWRFFAPSINSIQKTEDQNQSRIVAPEGFSLPALSLRPNINQISNLKSINGYNPLILKKYKQFVGMETSGVIDMNQWNNQVIDLLSGKFIYVSKNNSKVSNSMLFNDTSLQLNLSKDKKTNITFNINDFKGDQIGFVSKLSYSIPLKDNTEIAKINIKYSDNSVETKPIIVGKDVSEWAYDRSDVKSAVQHSRAQVFKSFTLKDSTLGIYEGHSYISIHQLTPNKSISSINIEMSNIPDVNLEIDQISLFNSKDKLSYLVASTDSLFTDSTRWIKKDVLESEIIQYENKKVLPMVWSPETVKHFEDDEILGIIKKGVLPDGKLVDLKSVAFLSENNNFNGITKNTNLELVSESSGLRVIKSDHLTPSFVVFSNINYPGWKAYIDGKETKIYETNYILQGIYVPEGTHIIEFKFEPFSFKLGVICFFIGILLMLSYIVFLNYQKRKEFTKDGSN
;
A
#
# COMPACT_ATOMS: atom_id res chain seq x y z
N MET A 1 11.26 -16.56 -8.58
CA MET A 1 10.02 -15.98 -8.03
C MET A 1 9.28 -16.99 -7.13
N PHE A 2 9.13 -18.26 -7.53
CA PHE A 2 8.38 -19.33 -6.83
C PHE A 2 8.61 -19.53 -5.30
N ASN A 3 9.75 -19.17 -4.73
CA ASN A 3 10.06 -19.37 -3.30
C ASN A 3 10.41 -18.07 -2.54
N GLN A 4 9.90 -16.92 -2.99
CA GLN A 4 10.36 -15.63 -2.48
C GLN A 4 10.04 -15.40 -0.98
N PHE A 5 8.96 -16.00 -0.48
CA PHE A 5 8.42 -15.73 0.86
C PHE A 5 8.25 -17.02 1.69
N SER A 6 9.34 -17.77 1.85
CA SER A 6 9.40 -18.97 2.69
C SER A 6 9.82 -18.65 4.13
N LEU A 7 9.41 -19.49 5.08
CA LEU A 7 9.95 -19.46 6.45
C LEU A 7 11.44 -19.82 6.42
N PRO A 8 12.36 -18.91 6.83
CA PRO A 8 13.78 -19.22 6.82
C PRO A 8 14.11 -20.28 7.87
N LEU A 9 14.98 -21.24 7.52
CA LEU A 9 15.44 -22.29 8.45
C LEU A 9 15.96 -21.73 9.78
N LYS A 10 16.69 -20.61 9.73
CA LYS A 10 17.24 -19.93 10.91
C LYS A 10 16.18 -19.30 11.81
N GLN A 11 14.93 -19.23 11.37
CA GLN A 11 13.82 -18.62 12.10
C GLN A 11 12.70 -19.61 12.47
N ILE A 12 12.92 -20.92 12.33
CA ILE A 12 11.92 -21.96 12.69
C ILE A 12 11.44 -21.82 14.14
N LEU A 13 12.29 -21.30 15.04
CA LEU A 13 11.93 -21.06 16.43
C LEU A 13 10.73 -20.11 16.61
N ILE A 14 10.37 -19.30 15.60
CA ILE A 14 9.18 -18.45 15.62
C ILE A 14 7.87 -19.25 15.73
N LEU A 15 7.88 -20.55 15.40
CA LEU A 15 6.74 -21.44 15.58
C LEU A 15 6.50 -21.82 17.05
N PHE A 16 7.42 -21.48 17.95
CA PHE A 16 7.36 -21.73 19.39
C PHE A 16 7.53 -20.45 20.24
N PHE A 17 8.32 -19.51 19.74
CA PHE A 17 8.64 -18.21 20.35
C PHE A 17 8.37 -17.09 19.32
N PRO A 18 7.10 -16.68 19.16
CA PRO A 18 6.68 -15.95 17.97
C PRO A 18 7.23 -14.52 17.82
N TYR A 19 7.78 -13.93 18.90
CA TYR A 19 8.48 -12.64 18.86
C TYR A 19 9.99 -12.76 19.17
N LEU A 20 10.60 -13.94 19.01
CA LEU A 20 12.03 -14.13 19.27
C LEU A 20 12.91 -13.18 18.42
N PHE A 21 12.44 -12.83 17.22
CA PHE A 21 13.08 -11.88 16.30
C PHE A 21 12.46 -10.48 16.37
N GLY A 22 11.84 -10.14 17.51
CA GLY A 22 11.09 -8.90 17.70
C GLY A 22 9.69 -8.96 17.09
N GLY A 23 8.94 -7.89 17.29
CA GLY A 23 7.59 -7.67 16.80
C GLY A 23 7.37 -6.19 16.59
N ILE A 24 6.39 -5.62 17.30
CA ILE A 24 6.11 -4.19 17.27
C ILE A 24 6.76 -3.51 18.46
N ASP A 25 7.55 -2.46 18.22
CA ASP A 25 8.33 -1.74 19.23
C ASP A 25 7.43 -1.04 20.26
N GLN A 26 6.22 -0.60 19.87
CA GLN A 26 5.22 -0.08 20.83
C GLN A 26 4.52 -1.16 21.67
N SER A 27 4.78 -2.44 21.42
CA SER A 27 4.20 -3.53 22.20
C SER A 27 4.91 -3.77 23.53
N ILE A 28 4.33 -4.63 24.38
CA ILE A 28 4.96 -5.03 25.65
C ILE A 28 6.32 -5.71 25.46
N TYR A 29 6.62 -6.21 24.26
CA TYR A 29 7.90 -6.86 23.96
C TYR A 29 9.02 -5.85 23.68
N GLY A 30 8.69 -4.57 23.41
CA GLY A 30 9.63 -3.46 23.34
C GLY A 30 10.71 -3.53 22.24
N ALA A 31 10.58 -4.46 21.29
CA ALA A 31 11.57 -4.72 20.25
C ALA A 31 10.90 -4.78 18.88
N GLY A 32 11.32 -3.89 17.98
CA GLY A 32 10.92 -3.93 16.57
C GLY A 32 11.40 -5.20 15.87
N TYR A 33 10.69 -5.66 14.84
CA TYR A 33 11.04 -6.87 14.10
C TYR A 33 12.39 -6.73 13.39
N PHE A 34 13.32 -7.63 13.68
CA PHE A 34 14.67 -7.67 13.08
C PHE A 34 14.96 -8.99 12.34
N GLY A 35 13.94 -9.83 12.18
CA GLY A 35 14.03 -11.05 11.38
C GLY A 35 14.03 -10.79 9.87
N LEU A 36 14.18 -11.87 9.10
CA LEU A 36 14.05 -11.90 7.66
C LEU A 36 12.57 -11.87 7.25
N TRP A 37 12.29 -11.18 6.15
CA TRP A 37 10.97 -11.06 5.53
C TRP A 37 9.94 -10.26 6.36
N SER A 38 8.80 -10.85 6.70
CA SER A 38 7.71 -10.21 7.43
C SER A 38 7.14 -11.19 8.44
N PRO A 39 6.94 -10.80 9.71
CA PRO A 39 6.32 -11.65 10.71
C PRO A 39 4.90 -12.04 10.28
N THR A 40 4.21 -11.22 9.47
CA THR A 40 2.81 -11.46 9.07
C THR A 40 2.65 -12.68 8.18
N GLU A 41 3.68 -12.99 7.41
CA GLU A 41 3.65 -14.15 6.51
C GLU A 41 4.33 -15.40 7.08
N ILE A 42 5.05 -15.29 8.20
CA ILE A 42 5.86 -16.40 8.74
C ILE A 42 5.55 -16.77 10.20
N SER A 43 4.68 -16.03 10.90
CA SER A 43 4.26 -16.35 12.26
C SER A 43 3.17 -17.44 12.26
N GLY A 44 3.56 -18.65 12.67
CA GLY A 44 2.73 -19.86 12.68
C GLY A 44 2.30 -20.38 14.04
N TYR A 45 2.38 -19.56 15.09
CA TYR A 45 2.23 -20.02 16.47
C TYR A 45 0.80 -20.47 16.77
N VAL A 46 0.66 -21.71 17.27
CA VAL A 46 -0.64 -22.34 17.58
C VAL A 46 -0.90 -22.49 19.08
N GLY A 47 -0.01 -21.99 19.93
CA GLY A 47 -0.07 -22.17 21.39
C GLY A 47 0.60 -23.46 21.86
N TRP A 48 1.11 -23.45 23.07
CA TRP A 48 1.82 -24.59 23.67
C TRP A 48 0.89 -25.77 23.99
N LEU A 49 -0.35 -25.52 24.41
CA LEU A 49 -1.31 -26.59 24.71
C LEU A 49 -1.59 -27.47 23.47
N PRO A 50 -1.97 -26.92 22.29
CA PRO A 50 -2.14 -27.70 21.07
C PRO A 50 -0.88 -28.45 20.65
N ILE A 51 0.31 -27.82 20.73
CA ILE A 51 1.59 -28.45 20.41
C ILE A 51 1.84 -29.68 21.30
N ILE A 52 1.64 -29.53 22.62
CA ILE A 52 1.87 -30.61 23.57
C ILE A 52 0.91 -31.77 23.29
N PHE A 53 -0.40 -31.51 23.13
CA PHE A 53 -1.36 -32.59 22.86
C PHE A 53 -1.20 -33.21 21.48
N ALA A 54 -0.79 -32.43 20.46
CA ALA A 54 -0.43 -32.99 19.17
C ALA A 54 0.73 -33.98 19.31
N ALA A 55 1.77 -33.61 20.08
CA ALA A 55 2.87 -34.54 20.39
C ALA A 55 2.38 -35.79 21.14
N VAL A 56 1.45 -35.66 22.10
CA VAL A 56 0.87 -36.82 22.83
C VAL A 56 0.31 -37.86 21.88
N ILE A 57 -0.47 -37.45 20.88
CA ILE A 57 -1.13 -38.41 19.98
C ILE A 57 -0.20 -38.93 18.90
N VAL A 58 0.68 -38.09 18.36
CA VAL A 58 1.66 -38.45 17.31
C VAL A 58 2.68 -39.45 17.85
N LEU A 59 3.17 -39.26 19.08
CA LEU A 59 4.12 -40.17 19.73
C LEU A 59 3.47 -41.45 20.28
N SER A 60 2.14 -41.57 20.18
CA SER A 60 1.41 -42.76 20.61
C SER A 60 1.21 -43.77 19.47
N LYS A 61 0.77 -44.98 19.81
CA LYS A 61 0.37 -45.99 18.82
C LYS A 61 -0.82 -45.55 17.94
N GLN A 62 -1.49 -44.44 18.26
CA GLN A 62 -2.61 -43.93 17.46
C GLN A 62 -2.18 -43.44 16.07
N ILE A 63 -0.93 -43.02 15.89
CA ILE A 63 -0.44 -42.62 14.57
C ILE A 63 -0.55 -43.76 13.53
N ILE A 64 -0.41 -45.01 13.96
CA ILE A 64 -0.54 -46.20 13.09
C ILE A 64 -1.98 -46.72 13.09
N ARG A 65 -2.68 -46.63 14.23
CA ARG A 65 -4.02 -47.24 14.42
C ARG A 65 -5.18 -46.38 13.92
N ASN A 66 -5.00 -45.07 13.83
CA ASN A 66 -6.05 -44.14 13.49
C ASN A 66 -5.68 -43.37 12.21
N LYS A 67 -6.38 -43.69 11.11
CA LYS A 67 -6.18 -43.06 9.81
C LYS A 67 -6.31 -41.54 9.82
N TYR A 68 -7.11 -40.97 10.73
CA TYR A 68 -7.24 -39.52 10.87
C TYR A 68 -5.99 -38.90 11.50
N VAL A 69 -5.42 -39.55 12.52
CA VAL A 69 -4.16 -39.09 13.14
C VAL A 69 -3.03 -39.17 12.13
N LEU A 70 -2.94 -40.27 11.37
CA LEU A 70 -1.96 -40.43 10.30
C LEU A 70 -2.08 -39.33 9.24
N PHE A 71 -3.30 -39.12 8.73
CA PHE A 71 -3.58 -38.11 7.71
C PHE A 71 -3.15 -36.70 8.16
N TRP A 72 -3.55 -36.29 9.37
CA TRP A 72 -3.21 -34.97 9.88
C TRP A 72 -1.72 -34.83 10.22
N SER A 73 -1.06 -35.92 10.62
CA SER A 73 0.39 -35.95 10.86
C SER A 73 1.17 -35.79 9.56
N ILE A 74 0.77 -36.49 8.50
CA ILE A 74 1.34 -36.33 7.16
C ILE A 74 1.10 -34.91 6.65
N THR A 75 -0.11 -34.38 6.84
CA THR A 75 -0.45 -33.00 6.44
C THR A 75 0.42 -31.98 7.17
N ALA A 76 0.58 -32.09 8.49
CA ALA A 76 1.43 -31.21 9.28
C ALA A 76 2.90 -31.28 8.85
N LEU A 77 3.44 -32.48 8.63
CA LEU A 77 4.82 -32.65 8.18
C LEU A 77 5.03 -32.10 6.77
N PHE A 78 4.12 -32.42 5.84
CA PHE A 78 4.22 -32.00 4.45
C PHE A 78 4.11 -30.47 4.32
N SER A 79 3.13 -29.86 4.96
CA SER A 79 2.98 -28.39 5.00
C SER A 79 4.18 -27.70 5.68
N PHE A 80 4.73 -28.28 6.74
CA PHE A 80 5.98 -27.80 7.36
C PHE A 80 7.16 -27.84 6.40
N ILE A 81 7.33 -28.91 5.62
CA ILE A 81 8.43 -28.96 4.63
C ILE A 81 8.20 -27.95 3.51
N LEU A 82 6.95 -27.78 3.06
CA LEU A 82 6.59 -26.83 2.02
C LEU A 82 6.82 -25.37 2.44
N MET A 83 6.48 -24.99 3.67
CA MET A 83 6.65 -23.59 4.12
C MET A 83 8.10 -23.13 4.15
N LEU A 84 9.06 -24.06 4.25
CA LEU A 84 10.49 -23.78 4.23
C LEU A 84 11.03 -23.42 2.82
N GLY A 85 10.24 -23.61 1.76
CA GLY A 85 10.59 -23.22 0.39
C GLY A 85 11.95 -23.77 -0.06
N ASP A 86 12.87 -22.89 -0.46
CA ASP A 86 14.23 -23.25 -0.90
C ASP A 86 15.09 -23.87 0.21
N GLY A 87 14.66 -23.81 1.48
CA GLY A 87 15.28 -24.52 2.59
C GLY A 87 15.18 -26.04 2.47
N THR A 88 14.35 -26.57 1.56
CA THR A 88 14.23 -28.01 1.32
C THR A 88 14.24 -28.33 -0.18
N PHE A 89 14.63 -29.56 -0.54
CA PHE A 89 14.61 -30.02 -1.93
C PHE A 89 13.18 -30.16 -2.49
N LEU A 90 12.18 -30.31 -1.61
CA LEU A 90 10.79 -30.53 -2.01
C LEU A 90 10.24 -29.38 -2.85
N SER A 91 10.61 -28.13 -2.56
CA SER A 91 10.16 -26.97 -3.34
C SER A 91 10.57 -27.07 -4.82
N LYS A 92 11.77 -27.60 -5.12
CA LYS A 92 12.22 -27.82 -6.50
C LYS A 92 11.34 -28.82 -7.24
N ILE A 93 10.88 -29.87 -6.56
CA ILE A 93 9.94 -30.84 -7.13
C ILE A 93 8.58 -30.17 -7.34
N MET A 94 8.09 -29.43 -6.34
CA MET A 94 6.79 -28.77 -6.38
C MET A 94 6.69 -27.69 -7.46
N TYR A 95 7.82 -27.09 -7.89
CA TYR A 95 7.87 -26.20 -9.04
C TYR A 95 7.43 -26.88 -10.35
N HIS A 96 7.58 -28.20 -10.45
CA HIS A 96 7.14 -28.97 -11.62
C HIS A 96 5.69 -29.47 -11.52
N VAL A 97 5.03 -29.25 -10.39
CA VAL A 97 3.61 -29.61 -10.21
C VAL A 97 2.73 -28.53 -10.85
N PRO A 98 1.90 -28.87 -11.86
CA PRO A 98 1.03 -27.91 -12.52
C PRO A 98 0.13 -27.18 -11.53
N GLY A 99 0.04 -25.85 -11.66
CA GLY A 99 -0.78 -25.00 -10.80
C GLY A 99 -0.08 -24.60 -9.50
N TYR A 100 0.67 -25.51 -8.87
CA TYR A 100 1.46 -25.16 -7.69
C TYR A 100 2.60 -24.20 -8.05
N ASN A 101 3.20 -24.34 -9.23
CA ASN A 101 4.24 -23.45 -9.76
C ASN A 101 3.83 -21.96 -9.88
N LEU A 102 2.54 -21.65 -9.78
CA LEU A 102 2.00 -20.29 -9.73
C LEU A 102 2.03 -19.69 -8.30
N PHE A 103 2.26 -20.52 -7.29
CA PHE A 103 2.27 -20.13 -5.89
C PHE A 103 3.63 -19.55 -5.46
N ARG A 104 3.69 -18.23 -5.33
CA ARG A 104 4.93 -17.49 -5.04
C ARG A 104 5.41 -17.57 -3.58
N ALA A 105 4.51 -17.85 -2.64
CA ALA A 105 4.69 -17.57 -1.21
C ALA A 105 4.59 -18.83 -0.34
N PRO A 106 5.63 -19.69 -0.29
CA PRO A 106 5.56 -20.96 0.42
C PRO A 106 5.17 -20.83 1.89
N GLY A 107 5.55 -19.74 2.56
CA GLY A 107 5.21 -19.46 3.97
C GLY A 107 3.72 -19.58 4.27
N ARG A 108 2.83 -19.35 3.30
CA ARG A 108 1.38 -19.52 3.45
C ARG A 108 0.94 -20.96 3.75
N ASN A 109 1.79 -21.97 3.51
CA ASN A 109 1.56 -23.34 3.97
C ASN A 109 1.48 -23.46 5.51
N LEU A 110 1.80 -22.37 6.23
CA LEU A 110 1.51 -22.20 7.64
C LEU A 110 0.04 -22.39 8.00
N VAL A 111 -0.90 -22.06 7.12
CA VAL A 111 -2.34 -22.22 7.40
C VAL A 111 -2.68 -23.69 7.56
N GLU A 112 -2.22 -24.54 6.64
CA GLU A 112 -2.41 -25.98 6.65
C GLU A 112 -1.69 -26.62 7.84
N TYR A 113 -0.47 -26.18 8.12
CA TYR A 113 0.30 -26.62 9.30
C TYR A 113 -0.44 -26.29 10.60
N SER A 114 -0.81 -25.02 10.81
CA SER A 114 -1.47 -24.58 12.03
C SER A 114 -2.82 -25.26 12.23
N PHE A 115 -3.57 -25.47 11.15
CA PHE A 115 -4.82 -26.23 11.18
C PHE A 115 -4.58 -27.70 11.55
N ALA A 116 -3.60 -28.36 10.92
CA ALA A 116 -3.28 -29.76 11.19
C ALA A 116 -2.81 -29.97 12.64
N ILE A 117 -1.93 -29.11 13.17
CA ILE A 117 -1.50 -29.18 14.58
C ILE A 117 -2.66 -28.92 15.53
N SER A 118 -3.58 -28.01 15.21
CA SER A 118 -4.77 -27.75 16.03
C SER A 118 -5.71 -28.97 16.09
N VAL A 119 -5.93 -29.65 14.96
CA VAL A 119 -6.73 -30.89 14.91
C VAL A 119 -6.03 -32.01 15.68
N LEU A 120 -4.73 -32.21 15.49
CA LEU A 120 -3.94 -33.17 16.25
C LEU A 120 -3.96 -32.87 17.76
N GLY A 121 -3.89 -31.59 18.14
CA GLY A 121 -4.01 -31.13 19.51
C GLY A 121 -5.36 -31.51 20.12
N ALA A 122 -6.46 -31.29 19.42
CA ALA A 122 -7.79 -31.68 19.88
C ALA A 122 -7.94 -33.21 20.02
N LEU A 123 -7.49 -33.96 19.01
CA LEU A 123 -7.48 -35.43 19.06
C LEU A 123 -6.61 -35.94 20.20
N GLY A 124 -5.47 -35.31 20.43
CA GLY A 124 -4.53 -35.66 21.49
C GLY A 124 -5.02 -35.33 22.88
N LEU A 125 -5.73 -34.21 23.07
CA LEU A 125 -6.43 -33.92 24.32
C LEU A 125 -7.47 -34.99 24.61
N LYS A 126 -8.30 -35.34 23.62
CA LYS A 126 -9.29 -36.41 23.76
C LYS A 126 -8.62 -37.74 24.12
N TYR A 127 -7.60 -38.14 23.38
CA TYR A 127 -6.86 -39.37 23.64
C TYR A 127 -6.21 -39.37 25.04
N PHE A 128 -5.69 -38.23 25.50
CA PHE A 128 -5.10 -38.08 26.83
C PHE A 128 -6.11 -38.20 27.98
N ILE A 129 -7.33 -37.69 27.78
CA ILE A 129 -8.43 -37.79 28.75
C ILE A 129 -8.99 -39.22 28.79
N ASP A 130 -9.21 -39.82 27.62
CA ASP A 130 -9.84 -41.14 27.47
C ASP A 130 -8.87 -42.27 27.87
N SER A 131 -7.56 -42.04 27.76
CA SER A 131 -6.53 -43.05 28.03
C SER A 131 -5.86 -42.88 29.39
N ASN A 132 -5.45 -43.99 30.01
CA ASN A 132 -4.60 -44.01 31.21
C ASN A 132 -3.12 -43.69 30.93
N ILE A 133 -2.86 -42.72 30.06
CA ILE A 133 -1.49 -42.23 29.78
C ILE A 133 -0.93 -41.62 31.06
N LYS A 134 0.20 -42.14 31.52
CA LYS A 134 0.91 -41.59 32.68
C LYS A 134 1.55 -40.26 32.30
N ILE A 135 1.39 -39.24 33.14
CA ILE A 135 1.97 -37.91 32.90
C ILE A 135 3.50 -37.94 32.73
N ARG A 136 4.19 -38.88 33.40
CA ARG A 136 5.63 -39.10 33.25
C ARG A 136 6.04 -39.32 31.79
N LEU A 137 5.20 -39.97 30.98
CA LEU A 137 5.49 -40.20 29.56
C LEU A 137 5.49 -38.88 28.78
N VAL A 138 4.55 -37.98 29.10
CA VAL A 138 4.48 -36.61 28.53
C VAL A 138 5.72 -35.81 28.90
N LEU A 139 6.08 -35.82 30.17
CA LEU A 139 7.23 -35.08 30.68
C LEU A 139 8.57 -35.60 30.13
N GLN A 140 8.68 -36.91 29.87
CA GLN A 140 9.89 -37.54 29.33
C GLN A 140 10.28 -37.01 27.94
N TRP A 141 9.34 -36.53 27.12
CA TRP A 141 9.69 -35.84 25.88
C TRP A 141 9.68 -34.32 26.04
N LEU A 142 8.72 -33.77 26.79
CA LEU A 142 8.50 -32.33 26.85
C LEU A 142 9.67 -31.61 27.53
N ILE A 143 10.24 -32.19 28.58
CA ILE A 143 11.38 -31.61 29.30
C ILE A 143 12.62 -31.58 28.38
N PRO A 144 13.09 -32.69 27.78
CA PRO A 144 14.21 -32.64 26.84
C PRO A 144 13.95 -31.72 25.65
N PHE A 145 12.75 -31.72 25.08
CA PHE A 145 12.40 -30.84 23.97
C PHE A 145 12.51 -29.36 24.35
N THR A 146 11.96 -28.98 25.52
CA THR A 146 12.04 -27.61 26.03
C THR A 146 13.50 -27.22 26.34
N ILE A 147 14.28 -28.12 26.94
CA ILE A 147 15.71 -27.90 27.19
C ILE A 147 16.44 -27.66 25.87
N ILE A 148 16.22 -28.49 24.84
CA ILE A 148 16.85 -28.33 23.52
C ILE A 148 16.48 -26.97 22.92
N LEU A 149 15.21 -26.58 22.92
CA LEU A 149 14.78 -25.28 22.39
C LEU A 149 15.46 -24.11 23.13
N VAL A 150 15.45 -24.14 24.46
CA VAL A 150 16.09 -23.10 25.28
C VAL A 150 17.61 -23.10 25.05
N SER A 151 18.26 -24.26 24.99
CA SER A 151 19.70 -24.35 24.70
C SER A 151 20.06 -23.78 23.33
N ILE A 152 19.25 -24.02 22.29
CA ILE A 152 19.45 -23.43 20.96
C ILE A 152 19.33 -21.90 21.06
N ILE A 153 18.33 -21.37 21.78
CA ILE A 153 18.17 -19.92 21.97
C ILE A 153 19.37 -19.34 22.71
N LEU A 154 19.76 -19.93 23.84
CA LEU A 154 20.88 -19.46 24.67
C LEU A 154 22.20 -19.47 23.90
N PHE A 155 22.48 -20.54 23.16
CA PHE A 155 23.70 -20.66 22.36
C PHE A 155 23.78 -19.60 21.25
N ASN A 156 22.63 -19.22 20.67
CA ASN A 156 22.55 -18.25 19.59
C ASN A 156 22.19 -16.82 20.06
N TYR A 157 22.08 -16.57 21.38
CA TYR A 157 21.52 -15.32 21.89
C TYR A 157 22.41 -14.10 21.57
N ASN A 158 23.73 -14.25 21.64
CA ASN A 158 24.67 -13.19 21.27
C ASN A 158 24.56 -12.82 19.77
N ASP A 159 24.28 -13.79 18.91
CA ASP A 159 24.04 -13.54 17.48
C ASP A 159 22.70 -12.81 17.25
N LEU A 160 21.66 -13.12 18.04
CA LEU A 160 20.40 -12.38 18.03
C LEU A 160 20.61 -10.91 18.43
N ILE A 161 21.35 -10.65 19.52
CA ILE A 161 21.66 -9.27 19.95
C ILE A 161 22.42 -8.52 18.84
N LYS A 162 23.41 -9.17 18.23
CA LYS A 162 24.19 -8.58 17.14
C LYS A 162 23.30 -8.19 15.96
N LYS A 163 22.42 -9.10 15.51
CA LYS A 163 21.48 -8.85 14.40
C LYS A 163 20.46 -7.76 14.73
N ALA A 164 19.92 -7.76 15.94
CA ALA A 164 19.02 -6.70 16.40
C ALA A 164 19.73 -5.33 16.31
N LYS A 165 20.95 -5.25 16.84
CA LYS A 165 21.77 -4.02 16.79
C LYS A 165 22.10 -3.57 15.37
N GLU A 166 22.41 -4.48 14.46
CA GLU A 166 22.62 -4.19 13.02
C GLU A 166 21.35 -3.60 12.37
N LYS A 167 20.17 -3.90 12.89
CA LYS A 167 18.88 -3.36 12.47
C LYS A 167 18.40 -2.16 13.29
N GLY A 168 19.23 -1.64 14.20
CA GLY A 168 18.87 -0.52 15.08
C GLY A 168 17.88 -0.89 16.19
N VAL A 169 17.65 -2.18 16.43
CA VAL A 169 16.76 -2.69 17.49
C VAL A 169 17.58 -3.04 18.72
N ILE A 170 17.08 -2.64 19.89
CA ILE A 170 17.68 -2.98 21.19
C ILE A 170 16.84 -4.10 21.80
N ILE A 171 17.49 -5.16 22.26
CA ILE A 171 16.89 -6.24 23.04
C ILE A 171 17.71 -6.46 24.31
N ASP A 172 17.10 -7.04 25.34
CA ASP A 172 17.77 -7.32 26.61
C ASP A 172 19.00 -8.21 26.41
N THR A 173 20.11 -7.88 27.08
CA THR A 173 21.34 -8.68 27.01
C THR A 173 21.24 -9.99 27.79
N PHE A 174 20.35 -10.04 28.78
CA PHE A 174 20.05 -11.26 29.53
C PHE A 174 18.84 -11.99 28.90
N PRO A 175 18.99 -13.25 28.43
CA PRO A 175 17.95 -13.96 27.70
C PRO A 175 16.59 -14.05 28.42
N PHE A 176 16.59 -14.22 29.75
CA PHE A 176 15.36 -14.38 30.52
C PHE A 176 14.74 -13.05 30.97
N ALA A 177 15.40 -11.91 30.74
CA ALA A 177 14.76 -10.61 30.83
C ALA A 177 13.89 -10.33 29.59
N ASN A 178 14.23 -10.93 28.44
CA ASN A 178 13.50 -10.77 27.20
C ASN A 178 12.13 -11.48 27.27
N LEU A 179 11.06 -10.68 27.29
CA LEU A 179 9.68 -11.17 27.39
C LEU A 179 9.27 -12.10 26.24
N SER A 180 9.90 -11.98 25.06
CA SER A 180 9.65 -12.89 23.93
C SER A 180 10.09 -14.33 24.20
N ILE A 181 10.96 -14.54 25.18
CA ILE A 181 11.40 -15.85 25.66
C ILE A 181 10.62 -16.25 26.92
N THR A 182 10.51 -15.34 27.88
CA THR A 182 9.96 -15.65 29.20
C THR A 182 8.44 -15.93 29.17
N ILE A 183 7.68 -15.22 28.33
CA ILE A 183 6.23 -15.43 28.23
C ILE A 183 5.90 -16.83 27.66
N PRO A 184 6.46 -17.27 26.51
CA PRO A 184 6.24 -18.64 26.05
C PRO A 184 6.68 -19.71 27.05
N LEU A 185 7.80 -19.51 27.77
CA LEU A 185 8.22 -20.43 28.83
C LEU A 185 7.19 -20.53 29.95
N LEU A 186 6.61 -19.40 30.40
CA LEU A 186 5.52 -19.39 31.37
C LEU A 186 4.33 -20.22 30.89
N PHE A 187 3.94 -20.11 29.62
CA PHE A 187 2.84 -20.91 29.06
C PHE A 187 3.17 -22.40 28.93
N ILE A 188 4.43 -22.79 28.72
CA ILE A 188 4.86 -24.21 28.86
C ILE A 188 4.61 -24.70 30.29
N PHE A 189 5.03 -23.93 31.31
CA PHE A 189 4.84 -24.32 32.72
C PHE A 189 3.35 -24.39 33.10
N LEU A 190 2.54 -23.41 32.68
CA LEU A 190 1.09 -23.42 32.88
C LEU A 190 0.43 -24.62 32.19
N SER A 191 0.86 -24.94 30.97
CA SER A 191 0.38 -26.11 30.23
C SER A 191 0.70 -27.40 30.96
N ILE A 192 1.92 -27.55 31.51
CA ILE A 192 2.29 -28.69 32.34
C ILE A 192 1.38 -28.79 33.57
N GLY A 193 1.17 -27.69 34.29
CA GLY A 193 0.27 -27.65 35.45
C GLY A 193 -1.15 -28.11 35.12
N ILE A 194 -1.70 -27.68 33.98
CA ILE A 194 -3.02 -28.10 33.51
C ILE A 194 -3.06 -29.60 33.20
N ILE A 195 -2.00 -30.17 32.61
CA ILE A 195 -1.92 -31.60 32.32
C ILE A 195 -1.98 -32.43 33.63
N PHE A 196 -1.41 -31.93 34.73
CA PHE A 196 -1.59 -32.54 36.07
C PHE A 196 -3.05 -32.46 36.53
N ILE A 197 -3.68 -31.29 36.44
CA ILE A 197 -5.08 -31.08 36.88
C ILE A 197 -6.06 -31.94 36.05
N LEU A 198 -5.81 -32.13 34.75
CA LEU A 198 -6.61 -33.00 33.87
C LEU A 198 -6.65 -34.47 34.33
N LYS A 199 -5.64 -34.92 35.09
CA LYS A 199 -5.60 -36.27 35.67
C LYS A 199 -6.28 -36.38 37.03
N ILE A 200 -6.54 -35.25 37.70
CA ILE A 200 -7.34 -35.22 38.94
C ILE A 200 -8.82 -35.33 38.56
N LYS A 201 -9.69 -35.81 39.46
CA LYS A 201 -11.16 -35.91 39.24
C LYS A 201 -11.87 -34.56 39.04
N ALA A 202 -11.15 -33.46 38.80
CA ALA A 202 -11.65 -32.10 38.55
C ALA A 202 -11.72 -31.76 37.03
N ARG A 203 -12.18 -32.72 36.20
CA ARG A 203 -12.10 -32.63 34.73
C ARG A 203 -12.75 -31.36 34.14
N ARG A 204 -13.90 -30.93 34.67
CA ARG A 204 -14.59 -29.71 34.19
C ARG A 204 -13.74 -28.46 34.39
N ILE A 205 -13.14 -28.31 35.57
CA ILE A 205 -12.26 -27.19 35.91
C ILE A 205 -11.02 -27.22 35.02
N ALA A 206 -10.42 -28.40 34.84
CA ALA A 206 -9.26 -28.58 33.99
C ALA A 206 -9.51 -28.15 32.53
N LEU A 207 -10.68 -28.46 31.98
CA LEU A 207 -11.06 -28.05 30.63
C LEU A 207 -11.28 -26.54 30.50
N ILE A 208 -11.86 -25.90 31.51
CA ILE A 208 -11.98 -24.42 31.56
C ILE A 208 -10.59 -23.79 31.61
N LEU A 209 -9.67 -24.33 32.43
CA LEU A 209 -8.30 -23.85 32.51
C LEU A 209 -7.53 -24.08 31.20
N CYS A 210 -7.76 -25.20 30.50
CA CYS A 210 -7.20 -25.41 29.15
C CYS A 210 -7.62 -24.27 28.20
N LEU A 211 -8.92 -23.94 28.18
CA LEU A 211 -9.43 -22.87 27.33
C LEU A 211 -8.83 -21.52 27.71
N LEU A 212 -8.78 -21.19 29.00
CA LEU A 212 -8.20 -19.94 29.48
C LEU A 212 -6.72 -19.82 29.10
N VAL A 213 -5.91 -20.85 29.36
CA VAL A 213 -4.49 -20.83 29.00
C VAL A 213 -4.32 -20.73 27.49
N LEU A 214 -5.10 -21.46 26.69
CA LEU A 214 -5.04 -21.33 25.23
C LEU A 214 -5.36 -19.90 24.77
N VAL A 215 -6.41 -19.29 25.31
CA VAL A 215 -6.81 -17.92 24.98
C VAL A 215 -5.72 -16.93 25.38
N PHE A 216 -5.19 -17.01 26.60
CA PHE A 216 -4.13 -16.10 27.06
C PHE A 216 -2.82 -16.31 26.30
N ASP A 217 -2.47 -17.55 25.98
CA ASP A 217 -1.25 -17.89 25.22
C ASP A 217 -1.31 -17.29 23.81
N LEU A 218 -2.38 -17.59 23.06
CA LEU A 218 -2.57 -17.01 21.72
C LEU A 218 -2.71 -15.48 21.76
N SER A 219 -3.39 -14.93 22.78
CA SER A 219 -3.54 -13.48 22.94
C SER A 219 -2.23 -12.79 23.29
N SER A 220 -1.32 -13.46 24.00
CA SER A 220 0.01 -12.91 24.33
C SER A 220 0.80 -12.55 23.07
N PHE A 221 0.51 -13.22 21.95
CA PHE A 221 1.04 -12.89 20.64
C PHE A 221 0.08 -12.00 19.83
N GLY A 222 -1.14 -12.50 19.56
CA GLY A 222 -2.06 -11.90 18.59
C GLY A 222 -2.63 -10.54 18.99
N TRP A 223 -2.76 -10.26 20.30
CA TRP A 223 -3.25 -8.98 20.81
C TRP A 223 -2.20 -7.86 20.77
N PHE A 224 -0.95 -8.22 20.59
CA PHE A 224 0.19 -7.30 20.52
C PHE A 224 0.75 -7.20 19.09
N TYR A 225 -0.07 -7.52 18.10
CA TYR A 225 0.28 -7.53 16.69
C TYR A 225 0.00 -6.18 15.99
N GLU A 226 0.50 -6.00 14.76
CA GLU A 226 0.46 -4.75 13.98
C GLU A 226 -0.91 -4.08 13.93
N TRP A 227 -1.98 -4.85 13.76
CA TRP A 227 -3.35 -4.33 13.62
C TRP A 227 -3.77 -3.45 14.80
N ARG A 228 -3.23 -3.67 16.00
CA ARG A 228 -3.60 -2.91 17.19
C ARG A 228 -2.92 -1.54 17.24
N PHE A 229 -1.70 -1.44 16.73
CA PHE A 229 -0.87 -0.23 16.84
C PHE A 229 -0.98 0.67 15.61
N PHE A 230 -1.24 0.09 14.45
CA PHE A 230 -1.32 0.81 13.19
C PHE A 230 -2.75 0.94 12.65
N ALA A 231 -3.79 0.50 13.35
CA ALA A 231 -5.16 0.74 12.87
C ALA A 231 -5.47 2.25 12.86
N PRO A 232 -6.01 2.79 11.74
CA PRO A 232 -6.40 4.20 11.69
C PRO A 232 -7.55 4.47 12.66
N SER A 233 -7.58 5.66 13.26
CA SER A 233 -8.73 6.07 14.06
C SER A 233 -9.91 6.40 13.15
N ILE A 234 -11.11 5.96 13.53
CA ILE A 234 -12.37 6.24 12.79
C ILE A 234 -12.62 7.76 12.70
N ASN A 235 -12.13 8.54 13.66
CA ASN A 235 -12.35 9.98 13.77
C ASN A 235 -11.30 10.83 13.05
N SER A 236 -10.34 10.23 12.33
CA SER A 236 -9.21 10.97 11.75
C SER A 236 -9.60 11.97 10.67
N ILE A 237 -10.74 11.81 9.98
CA ILE A 237 -11.14 12.73 8.90
C ILE A 237 -12.56 13.24 9.13
N GLN A 238 -12.69 14.53 9.43
CA GLN A 238 -13.98 15.22 9.38
C GLN A 238 -14.42 15.34 7.92
N LYS A 239 -15.52 14.66 7.59
CA LYS A 239 -16.14 14.75 6.27
C LYS A 239 -16.78 16.13 6.08
N THR A 240 -16.42 16.79 4.99
CA THR A 240 -17.19 17.94 4.50
C THR A 240 -18.30 17.48 3.56
N GLU A 241 -19.38 18.25 3.45
CA GLU A 241 -20.50 17.96 2.56
C GLU A 241 -20.03 17.78 1.09
N ASP A 242 -19.07 18.59 0.68
CA ASP A 242 -18.38 18.50 -0.61
C ASP A 242 -17.67 17.15 -0.87
N GLN A 243 -17.15 16.49 0.17
CA GLN A 243 -16.49 15.19 0.05
C GLN A 243 -17.49 14.03 -0.10
N ASN A 244 -18.77 14.24 0.22
CA ASN A 244 -19.79 13.20 0.00
C ASN A 244 -20.12 13.01 -1.48
N GLN A 245 -20.01 14.07 -2.28
CA GLN A 245 -20.36 14.05 -3.71
C GLN A 245 -19.14 14.06 -4.64
N SER A 246 -17.93 13.95 -4.10
CA SER A 246 -16.69 13.93 -4.89
C SER A 246 -15.76 12.80 -4.45
N ARG A 247 -14.67 12.61 -5.21
CA ARG A 247 -13.60 11.67 -4.89
C ARG A 247 -12.35 12.39 -4.42
N ILE A 248 -11.67 11.77 -3.47
CA ILE A 248 -10.30 12.10 -3.10
C ILE A 248 -9.32 11.40 -4.05
N VAL A 249 -8.09 11.89 -4.05
CA VAL A 249 -6.97 11.37 -4.80
C VAL A 249 -5.75 11.38 -3.91
N ALA A 250 -5.05 10.27 -3.82
CA ALA A 250 -3.79 10.11 -3.12
C ALA A 250 -2.75 9.56 -4.10
N PRO A 251 -2.04 10.41 -4.87
CA PRO A 251 -1.13 9.94 -5.93
C PRO A 251 -0.02 9.01 -5.42
N GLU A 252 0.37 9.13 -4.16
CA GLU A 252 1.35 8.25 -3.51
C GLU A 252 0.77 6.86 -3.14
N GLY A 253 -0.53 6.65 -3.32
CA GLY A 253 -1.21 5.38 -3.09
C GLY A 253 -0.99 4.86 -1.67
N PHE A 254 -0.52 3.61 -1.56
CA PHE A 254 -0.19 2.97 -0.29
C PHE A 254 0.95 3.67 0.49
N SER A 255 1.79 4.46 -0.16
CA SER A 255 2.94 5.13 0.48
C SER A 255 2.57 6.41 1.22
N LEU A 256 1.34 6.93 1.05
CA LEU A 256 0.91 8.17 1.69
C LEU A 256 1.01 8.03 3.24
N PRO A 257 1.63 8.97 3.97
CA PRO A 257 1.77 8.88 5.42
C PRO A 257 0.42 8.79 6.15
N ALA A 258 -0.57 9.59 5.72
CA ALA A 258 -1.91 9.59 6.28
C ALA A 258 -2.67 8.29 5.96
N LEU A 259 -2.66 7.35 6.91
CA LEU A 259 -3.21 6.01 6.76
C LEU A 259 -4.70 6.01 6.41
N SER A 260 -5.47 6.92 7.00
CA SER A 260 -6.91 7.10 6.76
C SER A 260 -7.26 7.53 5.34
N LEU A 261 -6.30 8.09 4.60
CA LEU A 261 -6.45 8.51 3.20
C LEU A 261 -5.91 7.46 2.22
N ARG A 262 -5.26 6.40 2.69
CA ARG A 262 -4.73 5.35 1.81
C ARG A 262 -5.84 4.61 1.08
N PRO A 263 -5.57 4.14 -0.15
CA PRO A 263 -6.54 3.37 -0.92
C PRO A 263 -7.08 2.17 -0.13
N ASN A 264 -8.37 1.91 -0.25
CA ASN A 264 -9.15 0.88 0.45
C ASN A 264 -9.31 1.11 1.98
N ILE A 265 -8.34 1.70 2.67
CA ILE A 265 -8.45 2.04 4.09
C ILE A 265 -9.44 3.19 4.31
N ASN A 266 -9.40 4.18 3.42
CA ASN A 266 -10.30 5.34 3.40
C ASN A 266 -11.80 4.99 3.32
N GLN A 267 -12.15 3.76 2.97
CA GLN A 267 -13.54 3.26 3.01
C GLN A 267 -14.10 3.22 4.43
N ILE A 268 -13.25 3.07 5.46
CA ILE A 268 -13.66 3.13 6.87
C ILE A 268 -14.28 4.49 7.19
N SER A 269 -13.75 5.56 6.60
CA SER A 269 -14.25 6.93 6.72
C SER A 269 -15.27 7.30 5.64
N ASN A 270 -15.75 6.31 4.88
CA ASN A 270 -16.68 6.46 3.75
C ASN A 270 -16.20 7.50 2.71
N LEU A 271 -14.87 7.67 2.57
CA LEU A 271 -14.28 8.54 1.56
C LEU A 271 -14.13 7.76 0.26
N LYS A 272 -14.64 8.34 -0.82
CA LYS A 272 -14.50 7.77 -2.15
C LYS A 272 -13.15 8.18 -2.71
N SER A 273 -12.39 7.25 -3.25
CA SER A 273 -11.09 7.55 -3.87
C SER A 273 -11.06 7.07 -5.30
N ILE A 274 -10.33 7.82 -6.14
CA ILE A 274 -9.90 7.35 -7.46
C ILE A 274 -8.86 6.23 -7.32
N ASN A 275 -8.03 6.30 -6.28
CA ASN A 275 -7.01 5.31 -6.01
C ASN A 275 -7.61 4.01 -5.46
N GLY A 276 -7.00 2.89 -5.81
CA GLY A 276 -7.35 1.58 -5.26
C GLY A 276 -6.10 0.72 -5.06
N TYR A 277 -6.05 -0.04 -3.97
CA TYR A 277 -5.04 -1.09 -3.82
C TYR A 277 -5.64 -2.39 -4.37
N ASN A 278 -5.34 -2.69 -5.64
CA ASN A 278 -5.97 -3.80 -6.35
C ASN A 278 -4.98 -4.49 -7.30
N PRO A 279 -4.57 -5.76 -7.04
CA PRO A 279 -3.72 -6.51 -7.95
C PRO A 279 -4.42 -6.91 -9.25
N LEU A 280 -5.75 -6.84 -9.31
CA LEU A 280 -6.58 -7.14 -10.48
C LEU A 280 -7.21 -5.85 -11.06
N ILE A 281 -6.39 -4.82 -11.25
CA ILE A 281 -6.81 -3.56 -11.87
C ILE A 281 -7.19 -3.79 -13.34
N LEU A 282 -8.30 -3.16 -13.80
CA LEU A 282 -8.66 -3.19 -15.22
C LEU A 282 -7.57 -2.53 -16.06
N LYS A 283 -7.18 -3.18 -17.17
CA LYS A 283 -6.17 -2.64 -18.10
C LYS A 283 -6.52 -1.24 -18.59
N LYS A 284 -7.77 -1.02 -19.02
CA LYS A 284 -8.26 0.31 -19.42
C LYS A 284 -8.14 1.31 -18.28
N TYR A 285 -8.52 0.96 -17.05
CA TYR A 285 -8.43 1.88 -15.92
C TYR A 285 -6.98 2.25 -15.60
N LYS A 286 -6.06 1.28 -15.63
CA LYS A 286 -4.62 1.51 -15.52
C LYS A 286 -4.12 2.48 -16.60
N GLN A 287 -4.52 2.31 -17.86
CA GLN A 287 -4.13 3.21 -18.97
C GLN A 287 -4.75 4.61 -18.82
N PHE A 288 -5.99 4.68 -18.36
CA PHE A 288 -6.74 5.92 -18.18
C PHE A 288 -6.12 6.80 -17.10
N VAL A 289 -5.92 6.23 -15.91
CA VAL A 289 -5.45 6.94 -14.72
C VAL A 289 -3.92 6.96 -14.63
N GLY A 290 -3.23 5.97 -15.19
CA GLY A 290 -1.80 5.76 -14.93
C GLY A 290 -1.52 5.14 -13.56
N MET A 291 -2.49 4.39 -13.01
CA MET A 291 -2.41 3.83 -11.66
C MET A 291 -1.78 2.44 -11.62
N GLU A 292 -0.87 2.23 -10.66
CA GLU A 292 -0.29 0.93 -10.33
C GLU A 292 -1.12 0.14 -9.30
N THR A 293 -0.81 -1.14 -9.11
CA THR A 293 -1.59 -2.03 -8.23
C THR A 293 -1.61 -1.58 -6.76
N SER A 294 -0.64 -0.79 -6.33
CA SER A 294 -0.57 -0.19 -4.98
C SER A 294 -1.37 1.10 -4.84
N GLY A 295 -2.06 1.52 -5.91
CA GLY A 295 -2.79 2.78 -5.98
C GLY A 295 -1.91 4.00 -6.27
N VAL A 296 -0.61 3.82 -6.54
CA VAL A 296 0.31 4.90 -6.92
C VAL A 296 -0.04 5.41 -8.32
N ILE A 297 -0.04 6.71 -8.52
CA ILE A 297 -0.26 7.38 -9.81
C ILE A 297 0.94 8.30 -10.10
N ASP A 298 1.49 8.19 -11.31
CA ASP A 298 2.55 9.10 -11.76
C ASP A 298 1.98 10.50 -12.01
N MET A 299 2.21 11.41 -11.06
CA MET A 299 1.69 12.78 -11.12
C MET A 299 2.21 13.57 -12.34
N ASN A 300 3.37 13.24 -12.89
CA ASN A 300 3.94 13.95 -14.04
C ASN A 300 3.11 13.73 -15.32
N GLN A 301 2.43 12.59 -15.44
CA GLN A 301 1.66 12.21 -16.62
C GLN A 301 0.16 12.52 -16.48
N TRP A 302 -0.24 13.06 -15.32
CA TRP A 302 -1.63 12.99 -14.88
C TRP A 302 -2.27 14.33 -14.54
N ASN A 303 -1.57 15.45 -14.72
CA ASN A 303 -2.20 16.78 -14.69
C ASN A 303 -2.98 17.07 -16.00
N ASN A 304 -4.05 16.29 -16.23
CA ASN A 304 -4.94 16.40 -17.40
C ASN A 304 -6.42 16.33 -16.95
N GLN A 305 -7.36 16.13 -17.88
CA GLN A 305 -8.80 16.13 -17.57
C GLN A 305 -9.34 14.81 -16.97
N VAL A 306 -8.50 13.77 -16.79
CA VAL A 306 -8.92 12.48 -16.22
C VAL A 306 -9.46 12.62 -14.81
N ILE A 307 -8.81 13.43 -13.95
CA ILE A 307 -9.26 13.69 -12.58
C ILE A 307 -10.64 14.35 -12.58
N ASP A 308 -10.86 15.27 -13.52
CA ASP A 308 -12.11 16.01 -13.64
C ASP A 308 -13.27 15.05 -13.97
N LEU A 309 -13.07 14.18 -14.98
CA LEU A 309 -14.01 13.13 -15.37
C LEU A 309 -14.33 12.13 -14.27
N LEU A 310 -13.36 11.82 -13.41
CA LEU A 310 -13.52 10.89 -12.30
C LEU A 310 -14.05 11.58 -11.02
N SER A 311 -14.51 12.82 -11.13
CA SER A 311 -15.03 13.63 -10.02
C SER A 311 -14.03 13.78 -8.87
N GLY A 312 -12.73 13.80 -9.19
CA GLY A 312 -11.65 14.01 -8.24
C GLY A 312 -11.54 15.48 -7.84
N LYS A 313 -11.93 15.79 -6.60
CA LYS A 313 -11.96 17.17 -6.07
C LYS A 313 -10.77 17.48 -5.18
N PHE A 314 -10.36 16.54 -4.33
CA PHE A 314 -9.30 16.77 -3.35
C PHE A 314 -8.12 15.85 -3.60
N ILE A 315 -6.94 16.42 -3.79
CA ILE A 315 -5.69 15.69 -3.94
C ILE A 315 -4.88 15.82 -2.65
N TYR A 316 -4.48 14.69 -2.08
CA TYR A 316 -3.65 14.60 -0.89
C TYR A 316 -2.27 14.06 -1.27
N VAL A 317 -1.25 14.81 -0.89
CA VAL A 317 0.16 14.47 -1.10
C VAL A 317 0.91 14.63 0.22
N SER A 318 1.97 13.87 0.39
CA SER A 318 2.85 14.01 1.55
C SER A 318 3.45 15.41 1.61
N LYS A 319 3.58 15.92 2.83
CA LYS A 319 4.42 17.07 3.12
C LYS A 319 5.84 16.55 3.28
N ASN A 320 6.79 17.16 2.56
CA ASN A 320 8.19 16.80 2.70
C ASN A 320 8.70 17.18 4.10
N ASN A 321 9.44 16.27 4.73
CA ASN A 321 10.19 16.56 5.96
C ASN A 321 11.31 17.55 5.68
N SER A 322 11.73 18.30 6.70
CA SER A 322 12.74 19.36 6.56
C SER A 322 13.97 19.11 7.42
N LYS A 323 15.15 19.45 6.89
CA LYS A 323 16.38 19.64 7.67
C LYS A 323 16.83 21.10 7.64
N VAL A 324 17.43 21.54 8.75
CA VAL A 324 18.05 22.87 8.87
C VAL A 324 19.45 22.82 8.26
N SER A 325 19.76 23.76 7.36
CA SER A 325 21.11 24.00 6.87
C SER A 325 21.30 25.48 6.54
N ASN A 326 22.38 26.11 7.03
CA ASN A 326 22.67 27.54 6.82
C ASN A 326 21.50 28.48 7.18
N SER A 327 20.85 28.26 8.32
CA SER A 327 19.70 29.06 8.81
C SER A 327 18.41 28.98 7.97
N MET A 328 18.42 28.24 6.86
CA MET A 328 17.29 27.96 5.98
C MET A 328 16.88 26.49 6.15
N LEU A 329 15.58 26.20 5.99
CA LEU A 329 15.12 24.81 5.91
C LEU A 329 15.21 24.33 4.47
N PHE A 330 15.63 23.08 4.28
CA PHE A 330 15.56 22.39 3.00
C PHE A 330 14.79 21.08 3.14
N ASN A 331 14.12 20.65 2.06
CA ASN A 331 13.42 19.37 2.02
C ASN A 331 14.39 18.21 2.19
N ASP A 332 14.00 17.16 2.91
CA ASP A 332 14.79 15.94 3.03
C ASP A 332 14.76 15.08 1.75
N THR A 333 13.74 15.26 0.93
CA THR A 333 13.54 14.59 -0.35
C THR A 333 14.00 15.48 -1.51
N SER A 334 14.74 14.89 -2.46
CA SER A 334 15.17 15.58 -3.67
C SER A 334 13.99 15.78 -4.63
N LEU A 335 13.91 16.94 -5.27
CA LEU A 335 13.00 17.24 -6.36
C LEU A 335 13.32 16.40 -7.61
N GLN A 336 14.55 15.87 -7.74
CA GLN A 336 15.05 15.07 -8.87
C GLN A 336 14.84 15.75 -10.23
N LEU A 337 14.90 17.08 -10.26
CA LEU A 337 14.64 17.86 -11.47
C LEU A 337 15.89 17.94 -12.31
N ASN A 338 15.84 17.32 -13.49
CA ASN A 338 16.94 17.30 -14.44
C ASN A 338 16.63 18.22 -15.62
N LEU A 339 17.36 19.33 -15.71
CA LEU A 339 17.28 20.28 -16.81
C LEU A 339 18.46 20.07 -17.75
N SER A 340 18.15 19.86 -19.03
CA SER A 340 19.13 19.66 -20.09
C SER A 340 18.50 20.01 -21.44
N LYS A 341 19.34 20.26 -22.44
CA LYS A 341 18.89 20.61 -23.80
C LYS A 341 17.97 19.57 -24.42
N ASP A 342 18.22 18.28 -24.17
CA ASP A 342 17.49 17.15 -24.77
C ASP A 342 16.26 16.69 -23.98
N LYS A 343 16.01 17.28 -22.80
CA LYS A 343 14.86 16.92 -21.95
C LYS A 343 13.95 18.12 -21.72
N LYS A 344 14.23 18.87 -20.67
CA LYS A 344 13.41 19.98 -20.19
C LYS A 344 14.33 21.17 -20.01
N THR A 345 14.05 22.25 -20.74
CA THR A 345 14.87 23.48 -20.72
C THR A 345 14.32 24.53 -19.78
N ASN A 346 13.06 24.40 -19.34
CA ASN A 346 12.45 25.31 -18.38
C ASN A 346 11.53 24.59 -17.39
N ILE A 347 11.38 25.15 -16.20
CA ILE A 347 10.40 24.69 -15.21
C ILE A 347 9.87 25.86 -14.40
N THR A 348 8.58 25.85 -14.11
CA THR A 348 7.92 26.87 -13.30
C THR A 348 7.32 26.24 -12.05
N PHE A 349 7.50 26.89 -10.91
CA PHE A 349 6.90 26.56 -9.62
C PHE A 349 5.95 27.68 -9.23
N ASN A 350 4.72 27.34 -8.90
CA ASN A 350 3.75 28.28 -8.35
C ASN A 350 3.93 28.38 -6.83
N ILE A 351 4.16 29.60 -6.35
CA ILE A 351 4.43 29.88 -4.94
C ILE A 351 3.23 30.65 -4.40
N ASN A 352 2.67 30.19 -3.29
CA ASN A 352 1.45 30.77 -2.70
C ASN A 352 1.72 32.10 -1.97
N ASP A 353 2.20 33.11 -2.70
CA ASP A 353 2.49 34.48 -2.26
C ASP A 353 3.38 34.60 -1.02
N PHE A 354 4.49 33.84 -1.00
CA PHE A 354 5.44 33.84 0.12
C PHE A 354 6.30 35.12 0.12
N LYS A 355 6.36 35.82 1.26
CA LYS A 355 7.27 36.95 1.45
C LYS A 355 8.65 36.45 1.84
N GLY A 356 9.56 36.37 0.87
CA GLY A 356 10.95 35.93 1.08
C GLY A 356 11.95 36.97 0.57
N ASP A 357 13.09 37.05 1.25
CA ASP A 357 14.24 37.90 0.88
C ASP A 357 15.47 37.08 0.45
N GLN A 358 15.39 35.75 0.51
CA GLN A 358 16.43 34.84 0.04
C GLN A 358 15.85 33.63 -0.69
N ILE A 359 16.58 33.12 -1.67
CA ILE A 359 16.32 31.84 -2.32
C ILE A 359 17.57 30.98 -2.29
N GLY A 360 17.45 29.76 -1.76
CA GLY A 360 18.50 28.76 -1.70
C GLY A 360 18.24 27.62 -2.68
N PHE A 361 19.31 27.12 -3.31
CA PHE A 361 19.30 25.97 -4.19
C PHE A 361 20.28 24.92 -3.70
N VAL A 362 19.88 23.65 -3.76
CA VAL A 362 20.81 22.53 -3.73
C VAL A 362 20.79 21.88 -5.11
N SER A 363 21.94 21.85 -5.77
CA SER A 363 22.05 21.38 -7.15
C SER A 363 23.41 20.76 -7.45
N LYS A 364 23.53 20.08 -8.58
CA LYS A 364 24.77 19.52 -9.09
C LYS A 364 24.74 19.45 -10.61
N LEU A 365 25.91 19.56 -11.23
CA LEU A 365 26.05 19.40 -12.68
C LEU A 365 26.56 18.00 -13.01
N SER A 366 26.16 17.49 -14.17
CA SER A 366 26.83 16.38 -14.86
C SER A 366 27.24 16.82 -16.25
N TYR A 367 28.32 16.22 -16.75
CA TYR A 367 28.89 16.52 -18.07
C TYR A 367 29.42 17.96 -18.17
N SER A 368 29.88 18.54 -17.05
CA SER A 368 30.31 19.94 -16.99
C SER A 368 31.82 20.15 -17.00
N ILE A 369 32.61 19.09 -17.20
CA ILE A 369 34.09 19.14 -17.24
C ILE A 369 34.64 20.29 -18.12
N PRO A 370 34.11 20.56 -19.33
CA PRO A 370 34.65 21.62 -20.19
C PRO A 370 34.23 23.05 -19.78
N LEU A 371 33.29 23.20 -18.84
CA LEU A 371 32.80 24.51 -18.44
C LEU A 371 33.84 25.24 -17.60
N LYS A 372 33.96 26.55 -17.81
CA LYS A 372 34.86 27.42 -17.05
C LYS A 372 34.11 28.12 -15.92
N ASP A 373 34.86 28.57 -14.92
CA ASP A 373 34.33 29.47 -13.89
C ASP A 373 33.61 30.67 -14.50
N ASN A 374 32.57 31.14 -13.82
CA ASN A 374 31.72 32.26 -14.25
C ASN A 374 30.85 32.00 -15.48
N THR A 375 30.76 30.75 -15.96
CA THR A 375 29.78 30.39 -16.99
C THR A 375 28.37 30.36 -16.40
N GLU A 376 27.44 31.13 -16.98
CA GLU A 376 26.02 31.12 -16.60
C GLU A 376 25.29 29.93 -17.24
N ILE A 377 24.84 28.97 -16.44
CA ILE A 377 24.20 27.74 -16.94
C ILE A 377 22.68 27.76 -16.91
N ALA A 378 22.08 28.61 -16.07
CA ALA A 378 20.65 28.81 -16.02
C ALA A 378 20.30 30.17 -15.40
N LYS A 379 19.06 30.61 -15.60
CA LYS A 379 18.45 31.79 -14.99
C LYS A 379 17.29 31.39 -14.10
N ILE A 380 17.21 32.03 -12.94
CA ILE A 380 16.10 31.93 -12.01
C ILE A 380 15.31 33.23 -12.14
N ASN A 381 14.12 33.16 -12.72
CA ASN A 381 13.19 34.26 -12.86
C ASN A 381 12.17 34.19 -11.70
N ILE A 382 12.28 35.09 -10.74
CA ILE A 382 11.37 35.23 -9.61
C ILE A 382 10.28 36.23 -9.98
N LYS A 383 9.03 35.79 -10.09
CA LYS A 383 7.89 36.66 -10.35
C LYS A 383 7.17 36.99 -9.05
N TYR A 384 7.00 38.28 -8.77
CA TYR A 384 6.28 38.78 -7.60
C TYR A 384 4.79 38.98 -7.88
N SER A 385 3.98 39.06 -6.83
CA SER A 385 2.53 39.25 -6.92
C SER A 385 2.13 40.58 -7.60
N ASP A 386 3.02 41.57 -7.62
CA ASP A 386 2.87 42.84 -8.37
C ASP A 386 3.22 42.70 -9.87
N ASN A 387 3.43 41.47 -10.36
CA ASN A 387 3.91 41.11 -11.70
C ASN A 387 5.34 41.57 -12.07
N SER A 388 6.09 42.20 -11.15
CA SER A 388 7.51 42.45 -11.38
C SER A 388 8.31 41.14 -11.39
N VAL A 389 9.41 41.11 -12.14
CA VAL A 389 10.29 39.94 -12.26
C VAL A 389 11.71 40.33 -11.87
N GLU A 390 12.33 39.54 -11.00
CA GLU A 390 13.75 39.63 -10.64
C GLU A 390 14.48 38.38 -11.13
N THR A 391 15.59 38.53 -11.83
CA THR A 391 16.36 37.40 -12.39
C THR A 391 17.68 37.20 -11.65
N LYS A 392 18.01 35.96 -11.32
CA LYS A 392 19.31 35.55 -10.75
C LYS A 392 19.99 34.50 -11.62
N PRO A 393 21.29 34.64 -11.95
CA PRO A 393 22.01 33.62 -12.70
C PRO A 393 22.41 32.46 -11.78
N ILE A 394 22.51 31.26 -12.34
CA ILE A 394 23.19 30.11 -11.74
C ILE A 394 24.56 29.98 -12.43
N ILE A 395 25.63 30.13 -11.65
CA ILE A 395 26.99 30.28 -12.15
C ILE A 395 27.85 29.07 -11.77
N VAL A 396 28.57 28.53 -12.77
CA VAL A 396 29.53 27.44 -12.59
C VAL A 396 30.71 27.87 -11.72
N GLY A 397 31.09 27.01 -10.77
CA GLY A 397 32.20 27.20 -9.84
C GLY A 397 31.89 28.11 -8.66
N LYS A 398 30.75 28.82 -8.69
CA LYS A 398 30.24 29.64 -7.60
C LYS A 398 29.00 29.02 -6.96
N ASP A 399 27.97 28.77 -7.76
CA ASP A 399 26.67 28.30 -7.30
C ASP A 399 26.54 26.77 -7.43
N VAL A 400 27.18 26.19 -8.45
CA VAL A 400 27.11 24.75 -8.74
C VAL A 400 28.40 24.25 -9.40
N SER A 401 28.69 22.96 -9.30
CA SER A 401 29.85 22.31 -9.92
C SER A 401 29.54 20.86 -10.32
N GLU A 402 30.45 20.25 -11.08
CA GLU A 402 30.45 18.82 -11.44
C GLU A 402 30.29 17.92 -10.21
N TRP A 403 29.28 17.07 -10.20
CA TRP A 403 28.92 16.23 -9.05
C TRP A 403 30.04 15.25 -8.67
N ALA A 404 30.78 14.75 -9.67
CA ALA A 404 31.88 13.81 -9.49
C ALA A 404 33.24 14.51 -9.36
N TYR A 405 33.29 15.73 -8.81
CA TYR A 405 34.49 16.57 -8.75
C TYR A 405 35.73 15.86 -8.20
N ASP A 406 35.57 15.00 -7.20
CA ASP A 406 36.68 14.29 -6.53
C ASP A 406 37.04 12.95 -7.21
N ARG A 407 36.35 12.55 -8.29
CA ARG A 407 36.72 11.39 -9.12
C ARG A 407 38.03 11.69 -9.86
N SER A 408 38.98 10.77 -9.86
CA SER A 408 40.37 11.04 -10.27
C SER A 408 40.51 11.55 -11.72
N ASP A 409 39.77 10.99 -12.66
CA ASP A 409 39.73 11.42 -14.06
C ASP A 409 39.07 12.80 -14.22
N VAL A 410 37.94 13.04 -13.54
CA VAL A 410 37.23 14.33 -13.54
C VAL A 410 38.09 15.44 -12.95
N LYS A 411 38.68 15.18 -11.77
CA LYS A 411 39.52 16.15 -11.05
C LYS A 411 40.72 16.61 -11.87
N SER A 412 41.23 15.75 -12.75
CA SER A 412 42.34 16.09 -13.65
C SER A 412 41.93 16.92 -14.87
N ALA A 413 40.64 16.96 -15.21
CA ALA A 413 40.14 17.54 -16.46
C ALA A 413 39.18 18.73 -16.27
N VAL A 414 38.55 18.86 -15.09
CA VAL A 414 37.55 19.90 -14.80
C VAL A 414 38.16 21.31 -14.90
N GLN A 415 37.48 22.21 -15.62
CA GLN A 415 37.98 23.57 -15.90
C GLN A 415 37.35 24.67 -15.03
N HIS A 416 36.65 24.29 -13.98
CA HIS A 416 35.99 25.20 -13.05
C HIS A 416 36.32 24.83 -11.60
N SER A 417 36.23 25.82 -10.72
CA SER A 417 36.36 25.69 -9.27
C SER A 417 35.22 24.86 -8.67
N ARG A 418 35.40 24.41 -7.42
CA ARG A 418 34.36 23.70 -6.66
C ARG A 418 33.50 24.68 -5.86
N ALA A 419 32.20 24.70 -6.15
CA ALA A 419 31.21 25.46 -5.39
C ALA A 419 31.08 24.96 -3.94
N GLN A 420 30.34 25.69 -3.11
CA GLN A 420 30.14 25.34 -1.71
C GLN A 420 29.40 23.99 -1.61
N VAL A 421 30.05 23.00 -1.00
CA VAL A 421 29.47 21.65 -0.82
C VAL A 421 28.37 21.70 0.23
N PHE A 422 27.20 21.18 -0.12
CA PHE A 422 26.06 20.97 0.77
C PHE A 422 26.12 19.59 1.43
N LYS A 423 26.34 18.55 0.63
CA LYS A 423 26.39 17.15 1.05
C LYS A 423 27.33 16.36 0.16
N SER A 424 28.06 15.43 0.74
CA SER A 424 28.85 14.43 0.02
C SER A 424 28.26 13.04 0.16
N PHE A 425 28.50 12.17 -0.82
CA PHE A 425 28.09 10.77 -0.81
C PHE A 425 29.18 9.88 -1.42
N THR A 426 29.53 8.83 -0.70
CA THR A 426 30.59 7.90 -1.09
C THR A 426 30.11 6.92 -2.17
N LEU A 427 30.91 6.76 -3.23
CA LEU A 427 30.66 5.82 -4.32
C LEU A 427 31.83 4.87 -4.49
N LYS A 428 31.53 3.68 -5.00
CA LYS A 428 32.51 2.64 -5.28
C LYS A 428 32.47 2.29 -6.75
N ASP A 429 33.57 2.56 -7.43
CA ASP A 429 33.80 2.17 -8.82
C ASP A 429 34.78 1.00 -8.88
N SER A 430 34.52 0.04 -9.77
CA SER A 430 35.32 -1.18 -9.92
C SER A 430 36.75 -0.92 -10.41
N THR A 431 36.99 0.22 -11.06
CA THR A 431 38.26 0.59 -11.70
C THR A 431 38.97 1.74 -10.99
N LEU A 432 38.23 2.73 -10.50
CA LEU A 432 38.78 3.95 -9.88
C LEU A 432 38.76 3.93 -8.35
N GLY A 433 38.22 2.87 -7.73
CA GLY A 433 38.17 2.74 -6.28
C GLY A 433 37.03 3.54 -5.65
N ILE A 434 37.28 4.08 -4.45
CA ILE A 434 36.29 4.83 -3.67
C ILE A 434 36.51 6.33 -3.88
N TYR A 435 35.45 7.07 -4.21
CA TYR A 435 35.47 8.52 -4.33
C TYR A 435 34.18 9.15 -3.80
N GLU A 436 34.20 10.45 -3.56
CA GLU A 436 33.06 11.23 -3.10
C GLU A 436 32.37 11.93 -4.28
N GLY A 437 31.05 11.83 -4.34
CA GLY A 437 30.19 12.72 -5.12
C GLY A 437 29.62 13.83 -4.23
N HIS A 438 29.25 14.96 -4.82
CA HIS A 438 28.77 16.13 -4.08
C HIS A 438 27.48 16.73 -4.67
N SER A 439 26.65 17.28 -3.78
CA SER A 439 25.64 18.29 -4.10
C SER A 439 26.09 19.64 -3.53
N TYR A 440 25.80 20.73 -4.23
CA TYR A 440 26.27 22.08 -3.93
C TYR A 440 25.12 22.98 -3.51
N ILE A 441 25.39 23.95 -2.63
CA ILE A 441 24.41 24.94 -2.18
C ILE A 441 24.77 26.34 -2.71
N SER A 442 23.76 27.05 -3.21
CA SER A 442 23.84 28.49 -3.51
C SER A 442 22.69 29.24 -2.84
N ILE A 443 22.93 30.49 -2.45
CA ILE A 443 21.91 31.37 -1.85
C ILE A 443 21.98 32.72 -2.55
N HIS A 444 20.86 33.14 -3.15
CA HIS A 444 20.71 34.44 -3.78
C HIS A 444 19.81 35.35 -2.94
N GLN A 445 20.26 36.58 -2.73
CA GLN A 445 19.43 37.62 -2.09
C GLN A 445 18.38 38.12 -3.08
N LEU A 446 17.15 38.31 -2.60
CA LEU A 446 15.98 38.79 -3.33
C LEU A 446 15.55 40.17 -2.84
N THR A 447 14.68 40.84 -3.61
CA THR A 447 14.05 42.08 -3.16
C THR A 447 13.23 41.84 -1.88
N PRO A 448 13.55 42.49 -0.75
CA PRO A 448 12.86 42.25 0.51
C PRO A 448 11.41 42.77 0.48
N ASN A 449 10.56 42.21 1.35
CA ASN A 449 9.15 42.57 1.54
C ASN A 449 8.21 42.40 0.33
N LYS A 450 8.65 41.79 -0.76
CA LYS A 450 7.76 41.41 -1.87
C LYS A 450 7.26 39.98 -1.72
N SER A 451 5.98 39.76 -2.05
CA SER A 451 5.39 38.42 -2.12
C SER A 451 5.75 37.75 -3.45
N ILE A 452 6.32 36.56 -3.38
CA ILE A 452 6.76 35.74 -4.52
C ILE A 452 5.58 34.87 -4.95
N SER A 453 5.19 35.02 -6.22
CA SER A 453 4.06 34.29 -6.83
C SER A 453 4.52 33.06 -7.63
N SER A 454 5.70 33.12 -8.26
CA SER A 454 6.26 31.96 -8.97
C SER A 454 7.76 32.07 -9.15
N ILE A 455 8.40 30.92 -9.34
CA ILE A 455 9.81 30.79 -9.69
C ILE A 455 9.88 30.05 -11.01
N ASN A 456 10.52 30.62 -12.01
CA ASN A 456 10.81 29.95 -13.27
C ASN A 456 12.33 29.76 -13.39
N ILE A 457 12.77 28.55 -13.73
CA ILE A 457 14.17 28.23 -13.96
C ILE A 457 14.30 27.87 -15.43
N GLU A 458 15.21 28.56 -16.12
CA GLU A 458 15.42 28.44 -17.56
C GLU A 458 16.90 28.16 -17.83
N MET A 459 17.19 27.10 -18.58
CA MET A 459 18.55 26.74 -18.99
C MET A 459 19.09 27.73 -20.01
N SER A 460 20.35 28.12 -19.84
CA SER A 460 21.09 28.84 -20.88
C SER A 460 21.38 27.90 -22.07
N ASN A 461 21.57 28.46 -23.27
CA ASN A 461 21.83 27.69 -24.49
C ASN A 461 23.27 27.12 -24.51
N ILE A 462 23.53 26.14 -23.65
CA ILE A 462 24.82 25.46 -23.49
C ILE A 462 24.63 23.99 -23.91
N PRO A 463 25.43 23.48 -24.86
CA PRO A 463 25.35 22.09 -25.29
C PRO A 463 25.84 21.14 -24.18
N ASP A 464 25.16 19.99 -24.06
CA ASP A 464 25.64 18.77 -23.40
C ASP A 464 25.92 18.87 -21.88
N VAL A 465 25.15 19.67 -21.16
CA VAL A 465 25.22 19.78 -19.69
C VAL A 465 23.87 19.41 -19.06
N ASN A 466 23.92 18.67 -17.95
CA ASN A 466 22.73 18.36 -17.15
C ASN A 466 22.80 19.08 -15.80
N LEU A 467 21.83 19.94 -15.53
CA LEU A 467 21.62 20.57 -14.23
C LEU A 467 20.58 19.77 -13.45
N GLU A 468 21.02 19.11 -12.37
CA GLU A 468 20.11 18.46 -11.43
C GLU A 468 19.88 19.39 -10.23
N ILE A 469 18.62 19.75 -10.01
CA ILE A 469 18.18 20.54 -8.85
C ILE A 469 17.56 19.59 -7.85
N ASP A 470 18.25 19.40 -6.74
CA ASP A 470 17.81 18.56 -5.64
C ASP A 470 16.81 19.31 -4.75
N GLN A 471 17.05 20.57 -4.40
CA GLN A 471 16.20 21.30 -3.44
C GLN A 471 16.13 22.80 -3.79
N ILE A 472 14.98 23.41 -3.53
CA ILE A 472 14.78 24.87 -3.60
C ILE A 472 14.06 25.30 -2.34
N SER A 473 14.51 26.39 -1.72
CA SER A 473 13.87 26.94 -0.53
C SER A 473 13.87 28.46 -0.59
N LEU A 474 12.74 29.08 -0.22
CA LEU A 474 12.67 30.52 -0.01
C LEU A 474 12.77 30.78 1.49
N PHE A 475 13.42 31.88 1.88
CA PHE A 475 13.56 32.26 3.28
C PHE A 475 13.19 33.71 3.48
N ASN A 476 12.64 33.99 4.65
CA ASN A 476 12.37 35.32 5.17
C ASN A 476 13.24 35.53 6.39
N SER A 477 14.26 36.39 6.28
CA SER A 477 15.22 36.62 7.35
C SER A 477 14.60 37.28 8.60
N LYS A 478 13.55 38.07 8.42
CA LYS A 478 12.84 38.78 9.50
C LYS A 478 12.01 37.82 10.35
N ASP A 479 11.19 37.00 9.70
CA ASP A 479 10.27 36.09 10.38
C ASP A 479 10.92 34.73 10.66
N LYS A 480 12.13 34.49 10.12
CA LYS A 480 12.86 33.21 10.15
C LYS A 480 12.03 32.03 9.62
N LEU A 481 11.18 32.31 8.64
CA LEU A 481 10.32 31.32 8.00
C LEU A 481 10.94 30.87 6.68
N SER A 482 10.84 29.57 6.38
CA SER A 482 11.21 29.00 5.08
C SER A 482 9.97 28.47 4.36
N TYR A 483 9.88 28.71 3.06
CA TYR A 483 8.95 28.01 2.17
C TYR A 483 9.73 26.95 1.39
N LEU A 484 9.38 25.69 1.63
CA LEU A 484 10.00 24.54 0.98
C LEU A 484 9.32 24.26 -0.34
N VAL A 485 9.99 24.54 -1.46
CA VAL A 485 9.44 24.27 -2.78
C VAL A 485 9.39 22.76 -3.00
N ALA A 486 8.21 22.25 -3.34
CA ALA A 486 7.95 20.84 -3.60
C ALA A 486 7.74 20.59 -5.11
N SER A 487 7.88 19.34 -5.54
CA SER A 487 7.57 18.93 -6.92
C SER A 487 6.12 19.26 -7.28
N THR A 488 5.21 19.20 -6.31
CA THR A 488 3.80 19.54 -6.44
C THR A 488 3.57 21.01 -6.81
N ASP A 489 4.45 21.92 -6.38
CA ASP A 489 4.37 23.34 -6.77
C ASP A 489 4.67 23.54 -8.27
N SER A 490 5.37 22.61 -8.92
CA SER A 490 5.59 22.61 -10.39
C SER A 490 4.53 21.85 -11.19
N LEU A 491 3.77 20.98 -10.52
CA LEU A 491 2.72 20.18 -11.15
C LEU A 491 1.38 20.92 -11.13
N PHE A 492 1.08 21.65 -10.05
CA PHE A 492 -0.18 22.35 -9.84
C PHE A 492 -0.04 23.86 -10.10
N THR A 493 0.48 24.22 -11.28
CA THR A 493 0.80 25.61 -11.63
C THR A 493 -0.39 26.46 -12.06
N ASP A 494 -1.47 25.85 -12.56
CA ASP A 494 -2.72 26.55 -12.89
C ASP A 494 -3.47 26.94 -11.60
N SER A 495 -3.22 28.14 -11.09
CA SER A 495 -3.86 28.69 -9.90
C SER A 495 -5.37 28.91 -10.04
N THR A 496 -5.90 28.91 -11.26
CA THR A 496 -7.36 28.96 -11.50
C THR A 496 -8.01 27.60 -11.27
N ARG A 497 -7.24 26.52 -11.38
CA ARG A 497 -7.68 25.14 -11.18
C ARG A 497 -7.34 24.62 -9.80
N TRP A 498 -6.10 24.79 -9.36
CA TRP A 498 -5.55 24.15 -8.17
C TRP A 498 -5.42 25.14 -7.02
N ILE A 499 -6.21 24.93 -5.97
CA ILE A 499 -6.12 25.72 -4.74
C ILE A 499 -5.45 24.89 -3.66
N LYS A 500 -4.24 25.27 -3.28
CA LYS A 500 -3.51 24.67 -2.15
C LYS A 500 -4.22 25.05 -0.84
N LYS A 501 -4.54 24.05 -0.03
CA LYS A 501 -5.11 24.17 1.32
C LYS A 501 -4.19 23.45 2.28
N ASP A 502 -3.71 24.16 3.29
CA ASP A 502 -3.01 23.51 4.40
C ASP A 502 -4.00 22.70 5.23
N VAL A 503 -3.70 21.42 5.45
CA VAL A 503 -4.53 20.51 6.25
C VAL A 503 -4.07 20.57 7.70
N LEU A 504 -4.99 20.30 8.63
CA LEU A 504 -4.72 20.21 10.07
C LEU A 504 -3.79 19.04 10.45
N GLU A 505 -3.63 18.01 9.60
CA GLU A 505 -2.67 16.92 9.80
C GLU A 505 -1.26 17.34 9.38
N SER A 506 -0.28 17.17 10.27
CA SER A 506 1.07 17.77 10.17
C SER A 506 1.93 17.31 8.97
N GLU A 507 1.53 16.25 8.27
CA GLU A 507 2.36 15.55 7.28
C GLU A 507 1.74 15.47 5.88
N ILE A 508 0.61 16.16 5.61
CA ILE A 508 -0.05 16.15 4.30
C ILE A 508 -0.39 17.56 3.80
N ILE A 509 -0.45 17.70 2.48
CA ILE A 509 -0.91 18.91 1.77
C ILE A 509 -2.14 18.52 0.96
N GLN A 510 -3.16 19.37 0.98
CA GLN A 510 -4.36 19.20 0.16
C GLN A 510 -4.39 20.21 -0.97
N TYR A 511 -4.75 19.75 -2.17
CA TYR A 511 -5.10 20.61 -3.30
C TYR A 511 -6.56 20.40 -3.66
N GLU A 512 -7.29 21.49 -3.87
CA GLU A 512 -8.66 21.47 -4.39
C GLU A 512 -8.67 21.73 -5.89
N ASN A 513 -9.35 20.86 -6.65
CA ASN A 513 -9.58 20.97 -8.08
C ASN A 513 -10.88 21.75 -8.37
N LYS A 514 -10.77 22.94 -8.95
CA LYS A 514 -11.91 23.78 -9.35
C LYS A 514 -12.54 23.39 -10.68
N LYS A 515 -11.89 22.54 -11.48
CA LYS A 515 -12.42 22.04 -12.76
C LYS A 515 -13.09 20.67 -12.67
N VAL A 516 -13.34 20.17 -11.44
CA VAL A 516 -13.98 18.88 -11.20
C VAL A 516 -15.37 18.78 -11.84
N LEU A 517 -15.66 17.67 -12.52
CA LEU A 517 -17.01 17.39 -13.04
C LEU A 517 -17.87 16.69 -11.97
N PRO A 518 -19.19 16.97 -11.93
CA PRO A 518 -20.08 16.31 -11.00
C PRO A 518 -20.13 14.80 -11.28
N MET A 519 -20.61 14.02 -10.31
CA MET A 519 -20.71 12.57 -10.49
C MET A 519 -21.63 12.17 -11.64
N VAL A 520 -22.68 12.96 -11.89
CA VAL A 520 -23.63 12.75 -12.99
C VAL A 520 -23.75 14.07 -13.74
N TRP A 521 -23.67 14.03 -15.06
CA TRP A 521 -23.95 15.18 -15.91
C TRP A 521 -24.57 14.75 -17.23
N SER A 522 -25.13 15.72 -17.96
CA SER A 522 -25.66 15.49 -19.29
C SER A 522 -24.91 16.37 -20.29
N PRO A 523 -24.07 15.81 -21.17
CA PRO A 523 -23.39 16.56 -22.23
C PRO A 523 -24.38 17.06 -23.28
N GLU A 524 -24.04 18.17 -23.93
CA GLU A 524 -24.81 18.74 -25.03
C GLU A 524 -24.72 17.91 -26.31
N THR A 525 -23.55 17.31 -26.54
CA THR A 525 -23.26 16.51 -27.74
C THR A 525 -22.53 15.21 -27.41
N VAL A 526 -22.74 14.21 -28.26
CA VAL A 526 -22.01 12.94 -28.22
C VAL A 526 -21.24 12.81 -29.53
N LYS A 527 -19.95 12.49 -29.44
CA LYS A 527 -19.07 12.27 -30.60
C LYS A 527 -18.48 10.87 -30.56
N HIS A 528 -18.08 10.39 -31.73
CA HIS A 528 -17.53 9.05 -31.90
C HIS A 528 -16.07 9.09 -32.30
N PHE A 529 -15.26 8.29 -31.63
CA PHE A 529 -13.82 8.14 -31.86
C PHE A 529 -13.40 6.74 -31.40
N GLU A 530 -12.29 6.23 -31.92
CA GLU A 530 -11.73 4.98 -31.41
C GLU A 530 -11.18 5.15 -29.99
N ASP A 531 -11.11 4.06 -29.22
CA ASP A 531 -10.68 4.10 -27.80
C ASP A 531 -9.34 4.83 -27.58
N ASP A 532 -8.36 4.56 -28.44
CA ASP A 532 -7.03 5.19 -28.35
C ASP A 532 -7.08 6.70 -28.66
N GLU A 533 -7.96 7.11 -29.57
CA GLU A 533 -8.19 8.52 -29.87
C GLU A 533 -8.89 9.22 -28.70
N ILE A 534 -9.93 8.61 -28.12
CA ILE A 534 -10.62 9.15 -26.94
C ILE A 534 -9.64 9.37 -25.79
N LEU A 535 -8.79 8.37 -25.50
CA LEU A 535 -7.77 8.47 -24.46
C LEU A 535 -6.80 9.63 -24.75
N GLY A 536 -6.35 9.76 -26.00
CA GLY A 536 -5.49 10.84 -26.46
C GLY A 536 -6.13 12.22 -26.30
N ILE A 537 -7.39 12.36 -26.69
CA ILE A 537 -8.19 13.59 -26.59
C ILE A 537 -8.31 14.01 -25.12
N ILE A 538 -8.70 13.10 -24.22
CA ILE A 538 -8.87 13.39 -22.79
C ILE A 538 -7.54 13.76 -22.13
N LYS A 539 -6.45 13.05 -22.44
CA LYS A 539 -5.13 13.32 -21.85
C LYS A 539 -4.52 14.64 -22.34
N LYS A 540 -4.76 15.01 -23.60
CA LYS A 540 -4.22 16.25 -24.18
C LYS A 540 -5.15 17.45 -24.02
N GLY A 541 -6.44 17.23 -23.77
CA GLY A 541 -7.47 18.27 -23.69
C GLY A 541 -7.81 18.93 -25.02
N VAL A 542 -7.46 18.31 -26.14
CA VAL A 542 -7.66 18.84 -27.49
C VAL A 542 -8.22 17.78 -28.43
N LEU A 543 -9.12 18.19 -29.31
CA LEU A 543 -9.62 17.39 -30.41
C LEU A 543 -8.54 17.21 -31.49
N PRO A 544 -8.69 16.23 -32.41
CA PRO A 544 -7.80 16.07 -33.56
C PRO A 544 -7.71 17.30 -34.47
N ASP A 545 -8.75 18.16 -34.49
CA ASP A 545 -8.77 19.43 -35.22
C ASP A 545 -8.07 20.59 -34.48
N GLY A 546 -7.45 20.32 -33.31
CA GLY A 546 -6.71 21.27 -32.50
C GLY A 546 -7.57 22.12 -31.56
N LYS A 547 -8.90 21.98 -31.58
CA LYS A 547 -9.77 22.74 -30.66
C LYS A 547 -9.72 22.17 -29.24
N LEU A 548 -9.79 23.06 -28.25
CA LEU A 548 -9.92 22.67 -26.84
C LEU A 548 -11.25 21.94 -26.61
N VAL A 549 -11.22 20.96 -25.71
CA VAL A 549 -12.37 20.12 -25.36
C VAL A 549 -12.92 20.50 -24.00
N ASP A 550 -14.22 20.77 -23.93
CA ASP A 550 -14.97 20.81 -22.67
C ASP A 550 -15.76 19.51 -22.49
N LEU A 551 -15.26 18.63 -21.62
CA LEU A 551 -15.85 17.33 -21.30
C LEU A 551 -17.17 17.42 -20.51
N LYS A 552 -17.53 18.62 -20.02
CA LYS A 552 -18.87 18.86 -19.50
C LYS A 552 -19.92 18.91 -20.62
N SER A 553 -19.54 19.46 -21.77
CA SER A 553 -20.43 19.69 -22.92
C SER A 553 -20.40 18.57 -23.96
N VAL A 554 -19.32 17.78 -24.02
CA VAL A 554 -19.16 16.70 -25.01
C VAL A 554 -18.84 15.38 -24.31
N ALA A 555 -19.49 14.30 -24.75
CA ALA A 555 -19.09 12.94 -24.41
C ALA A 555 -18.62 12.17 -25.63
N PHE A 556 -17.72 11.21 -25.41
CA PHE A 556 -17.16 10.37 -26.46
C PHE A 556 -17.58 8.91 -26.29
N LEU A 557 -18.00 8.26 -27.38
CA LEU A 557 -18.32 6.84 -27.42
C LEU A 557 -17.45 6.13 -28.47
N SER A 558 -16.99 4.93 -28.16
CA SER A 558 -16.29 4.06 -29.11
C SER A 558 -17.25 3.29 -30.02
N GLU A 559 -18.44 2.95 -29.53
CA GLU A 559 -19.49 2.34 -30.34
C GLU A 559 -20.26 3.39 -31.13
N ASN A 560 -20.52 3.10 -32.41
CA ASN A 560 -21.29 3.97 -33.29
C ASN A 560 -22.79 3.87 -32.93
N ASN A 561 -23.41 4.98 -32.56
CA ASN A 561 -24.82 5.02 -32.15
C ASN A 561 -25.53 6.21 -32.79
N ASN A 562 -26.81 6.04 -33.15
CA ASN A 562 -27.64 7.08 -33.76
C ASN A 562 -28.16 8.11 -32.75
N PHE A 563 -27.36 8.53 -31.77
CA PHE A 563 -27.77 9.60 -30.86
C PHE A 563 -27.62 10.96 -31.55
N ASN A 564 -28.74 11.49 -32.04
CA ASN A 564 -28.83 12.81 -32.67
C ASN A 564 -29.46 13.87 -31.75
N GLY A 565 -29.60 13.58 -30.45
CA GLY A 565 -30.26 14.46 -29.49
C GLY A 565 -29.38 15.65 -29.09
N ILE A 566 -29.98 16.83 -28.99
CA ILE A 566 -29.39 17.98 -28.29
C ILE A 566 -29.99 17.97 -26.88
N THR A 567 -29.14 17.86 -25.87
CA THR A 567 -29.54 17.96 -24.47
C THR A 567 -29.86 19.42 -24.14
N LYS A 568 -31.06 19.70 -23.63
CA LYS A 568 -31.41 21.02 -23.07
C LYS A 568 -32.04 20.87 -21.69
N ASN A 569 -31.52 21.63 -20.72
CA ASN A 569 -32.05 21.74 -19.35
C ASN A 569 -32.35 20.39 -18.69
N THR A 570 -31.31 19.76 -18.14
CA THR A 570 -31.46 18.54 -17.33
C THR A 570 -31.17 18.83 -15.87
N ASN A 571 -32.13 18.58 -14.99
CA ASN A 571 -31.85 18.53 -13.56
C ASN A 571 -31.48 17.09 -13.19
N LEU A 572 -30.29 16.89 -12.61
CA LEU A 572 -29.76 15.58 -12.25
C LEU A 572 -29.39 15.60 -10.76
N GLU A 573 -30.08 14.78 -9.98
CA GLU A 573 -29.90 14.69 -8.54
C GLU A 573 -29.51 13.25 -8.16
N LEU A 574 -28.35 13.09 -7.52
CA LEU A 574 -27.95 11.81 -6.96
C LEU A 574 -28.66 11.60 -5.62
N VAL A 575 -29.77 10.86 -5.64
CA VAL A 575 -30.64 10.63 -4.48
C VAL A 575 -30.03 9.64 -3.50
N SER A 576 -29.40 8.57 -4.00
CA SER A 576 -28.84 7.53 -3.15
C SER A 576 -27.61 6.90 -3.78
N GLU A 577 -26.65 6.59 -2.93
CA GLU A 577 -25.42 5.91 -3.30
C GLU A 577 -24.98 4.98 -2.16
N SER A 578 -24.95 3.67 -2.45
CA SER A 578 -24.44 2.63 -1.55
C SER A 578 -23.60 1.63 -2.34
N SER A 579 -22.83 0.76 -1.69
CA SER A 579 -22.02 -0.24 -2.42
C SER A 579 -22.88 -1.10 -3.37
N GLY A 580 -22.73 -0.88 -4.68
CA GLY A 580 -23.47 -1.61 -5.72
C GLY A 580 -24.84 -1.02 -6.13
N LEU A 581 -25.31 0.10 -5.56
CA LEU A 581 -26.54 0.77 -6.01
C LEU A 581 -26.32 2.28 -6.14
N ARG A 582 -26.82 2.86 -7.24
CA ARG A 582 -26.92 4.31 -7.43
C ARG A 582 -28.30 4.64 -7.92
N VAL A 583 -28.92 5.65 -7.32
CA VAL A 583 -30.24 6.14 -7.70
C VAL A 583 -30.13 7.61 -8.02
N ILE A 584 -30.50 7.96 -9.25
CA ILE A 584 -30.45 9.31 -9.79
C ILE A 584 -31.88 9.70 -10.15
N LYS A 585 -32.34 10.81 -9.62
CA LYS A 585 -33.57 11.45 -10.08
C LYS A 585 -33.20 12.43 -11.17
N SER A 586 -33.93 12.37 -12.26
CA SER A 586 -33.62 13.14 -13.46
C SER A 586 -34.87 13.76 -14.06
N ASP A 587 -34.75 14.96 -14.61
CA ASP A 587 -35.81 15.64 -15.35
C ASP A 587 -35.25 16.14 -16.68
N HIS A 588 -35.89 15.72 -17.78
CA HIS A 588 -35.39 15.87 -19.14
C HIS A 588 -36.44 16.55 -20.03
N LEU A 589 -36.15 17.78 -20.49
CA LEU A 589 -37.03 18.46 -21.46
C LEU A 589 -36.93 17.89 -22.88
N THR A 590 -35.84 17.20 -23.18
CA THR A 590 -35.62 16.50 -24.45
C THR A 590 -34.93 15.17 -24.18
N PRO A 591 -35.00 14.20 -25.09
CA PRO A 591 -34.20 13.00 -24.94
C PRO A 591 -32.71 13.36 -24.83
N SER A 592 -32.07 12.85 -23.79
CA SER A 592 -30.75 13.29 -23.33
C SER A 592 -29.80 12.11 -23.17
N PHE A 593 -28.51 12.40 -23.24
CA PHE A 593 -27.48 11.44 -22.85
C PHE A 593 -27.00 11.78 -21.44
N VAL A 594 -26.97 10.81 -20.54
CA VAL A 594 -26.52 11.01 -19.15
C VAL A 594 -25.23 10.23 -18.94
N VAL A 595 -24.19 10.94 -18.51
CA VAL A 595 -22.89 10.36 -18.16
C VAL A 595 -22.78 10.26 -16.65
N PHE A 596 -22.29 9.10 -16.21
CA PHE A 596 -22.01 8.83 -14.82
C PHE A 596 -20.50 8.59 -14.66
N SER A 597 -19.88 9.36 -13.76
CA SER A 597 -18.48 9.25 -13.31
C SER A 597 -18.26 7.95 -12.54
N ASN A 598 -18.49 6.81 -13.17
CA ASN A 598 -18.30 5.49 -12.60
C ASN A 598 -17.70 4.57 -13.64
N ILE A 599 -16.82 3.69 -13.18
CA ILE A 599 -16.08 2.81 -14.08
C ILE A 599 -17.03 1.76 -14.63
N ASN A 600 -17.03 1.62 -15.95
CA ASN A 600 -17.79 0.60 -16.68
C ASN A 600 -17.18 -0.78 -16.44
N TYR A 601 -17.46 -1.35 -15.27
CA TYR A 601 -16.99 -2.66 -14.86
C TYR A 601 -18.04 -3.75 -15.20
N PRO A 602 -17.65 -4.94 -15.68
CA PRO A 602 -18.58 -6.03 -15.95
C PRO A 602 -19.46 -6.41 -14.75
N GLY A 603 -20.78 -6.41 -14.92
CA GLY A 603 -21.75 -6.73 -13.88
C GLY A 603 -22.65 -5.55 -13.46
N TRP A 604 -22.33 -4.33 -13.88
CA TRP A 604 -23.27 -3.21 -13.78
C TRP A 604 -24.42 -3.34 -14.77
N LYS A 605 -25.62 -3.01 -14.31
CA LYS A 605 -26.85 -2.86 -15.11
C LYS A 605 -27.48 -1.51 -14.82
N ALA A 606 -28.13 -0.91 -15.81
CA ALA A 606 -28.86 0.34 -15.67
C ALA A 606 -30.35 0.11 -15.90
N TYR A 607 -31.19 0.84 -15.18
CA TYR A 607 -32.64 0.79 -15.28
C TYR A 607 -33.21 2.20 -15.32
N ILE A 608 -34.23 2.43 -16.15
CA ILE A 608 -35.03 3.65 -16.19
C ILE A 608 -36.46 3.26 -15.82
N ASP A 609 -36.95 3.79 -14.71
CA ASP A 609 -38.27 3.46 -14.14
C ASP A 609 -38.51 1.94 -14.04
N GLY A 610 -37.46 1.21 -13.62
CA GLY A 610 -37.47 -0.24 -13.45
C GLY A 610 -37.25 -1.07 -14.72
N LYS A 611 -37.16 -0.45 -15.91
CA LYS A 611 -36.87 -1.14 -17.17
C LYS A 611 -35.37 -1.10 -17.48
N GLU A 612 -34.78 -2.26 -17.77
CA GLU A 612 -33.36 -2.37 -18.09
C GLU A 612 -33.02 -1.57 -19.36
N THR A 613 -31.93 -0.80 -19.32
CA THR A 613 -31.41 -0.01 -20.44
C THR A 613 -29.93 -0.34 -20.67
N LYS A 614 -29.46 -0.13 -21.91
CA LYS A 614 -28.06 -0.38 -22.28
C LYS A 614 -27.15 0.68 -21.67
N ILE A 615 -26.08 0.23 -21.01
CA ILE A 615 -24.95 1.08 -20.62
C ILE A 615 -23.98 1.17 -21.79
N TYR A 616 -23.61 2.38 -22.16
CA TYR A 616 -22.61 2.69 -23.17
C TYR A 616 -21.28 3.06 -22.50
N GLU A 617 -20.18 2.49 -22.97
CA GLU A 617 -18.86 2.91 -22.55
C GLU A 617 -18.58 4.32 -23.06
N THR A 618 -18.42 5.24 -22.12
CA THR A 618 -18.36 6.67 -22.39
C THR A 618 -17.07 7.26 -21.87
N ASN A 619 -16.47 8.21 -22.60
CA ASN A 619 -15.22 8.87 -22.22
C ASN A 619 -14.16 7.83 -21.79
N TYR A 620 -13.94 6.86 -22.68
CA TYR A 620 -12.99 5.74 -22.59
C TYR A 620 -13.38 4.60 -21.63
N ILE A 621 -13.90 4.88 -20.43
CA ILE A 621 -14.20 3.82 -19.44
C ILE A 621 -15.35 4.15 -18.48
N LEU A 622 -16.01 5.29 -18.66
CA LEU A 622 -17.16 5.68 -17.83
C LEU A 622 -18.45 5.06 -18.35
N GLN A 623 -19.52 5.24 -17.58
CA GLN A 623 -20.86 4.77 -17.93
C GLN A 623 -21.67 5.91 -18.52
N GLY A 624 -22.40 5.65 -19.59
CA GLY A 624 -23.39 6.56 -20.13
C GLY A 624 -24.67 5.83 -20.52
N ILE A 625 -25.81 6.50 -20.44
CA ILE A 625 -27.11 5.95 -20.84
C ILE A 625 -27.91 6.98 -21.63
N TYR A 626 -28.78 6.49 -22.49
CA TYR A 626 -29.82 7.30 -23.13
C TYR A 626 -31.04 7.38 -22.21
N VAL A 627 -31.54 8.59 -21.98
CA VAL A 627 -32.73 8.84 -21.17
C VAL A 627 -33.77 9.56 -22.03
N PRO A 628 -35.02 9.06 -22.11
CA PRO A 628 -36.08 9.73 -22.84
C PRO A 628 -36.49 11.04 -22.16
N GLU A 629 -37.33 11.81 -22.86
CA GLU A 629 -37.96 13.02 -22.30
C GLU A 629 -38.89 12.66 -21.14
N GLY A 630 -38.87 13.49 -20.10
CA GLY A 630 -39.70 13.34 -18.90
C GLY A 630 -38.89 13.24 -17.60
N THR A 631 -39.61 13.04 -16.51
CA THR A 631 -39.03 12.80 -15.19
C THR A 631 -38.85 11.31 -14.97
N HIS A 632 -37.61 10.90 -14.65
CA HIS A 632 -37.24 9.49 -14.53
C HIS A 632 -36.45 9.20 -13.26
N ILE A 633 -36.60 7.97 -12.76
CA ILE A 633 -35.70 7.37 -11.78
C ILE A 633 -34.74 6.44 -12.52
N ILE A 634 -33.47 6.81 -12.49
CA ILE A 634 -32.38 6.04 -13.09
C ILE A 634 -31.69 5.26 -11.97
N GLU A 635 -31.57 3.95 -12.14
CA GLU A 635 -30.86 3.09 -11.19
C GLU A 635 -29.69 2.38 -11.86
N PHE A 636 -28.49 2.48 -11.29
CA PHE A 636 -27.38 1.59 -11.61
C PHE A 636 -27.24 0.55 -10.51
N LYS A 637 -27.28 -0.74 -10.88
CA LYS A 637 -27.18 -1.88 -9.96
C LYS A 637 -26.00 -2.77 -10.34
N PHE A 638 -25.17 -3.10 -9.37
CA PHE A 638 -24.05 -4.03 -9.55
C PHE A 638 -24.52 -5.46 -9.22
N GLU A 639 -24.78 -6.25 -10.26
CA GLU A 639 -25.36 -7.58 -10.18
C GLU A 639 -24.48 -8.61 -10.91
N PRO A 640 -23.23 -8.84 -10.47
CA PRO A 640 -22.30 -9.70 -11.18
C PRO A 640 -22.77 -11.16 -11.18
N PHE A 641 -22.70 -11.81 -12.34
CA PHE A 641 -23.09 -13.21 -12.50
C PHE A 641 -22.25 -14.15 -11.62
N SER A 642 -20.97 -13.82 -11.39
CA SER A 642 -20.08 -14.59 -10.51
C SER A 642 -20.57 -14.68 -9.07
N PHE A 643 -21.21 -13.64 -8.54
CA PHE A 643 -21.79 -13.67 -7.19
C PHE A 643 -22.96 -14.66 -7.12
N LYS A 644 -23.84 -14.67 -8.13
CA LYS A 644 -24.95 -15.64 -8.22
C LYS A 644 -24.43 -17.08 -8.25
N LEU A 645 -23.39 -17.34 -9.04
CA LEU A 645 -22.71 -18.65 -9.06
C LEU A 645 -22.11 -19.03 -7.70
N GLY A 646 -21.45 -18.08 -7.03
CA GLY A 646 -20.87 -18.30 -5.70
C GLY A 646 -21.92 -18.70 -4.66
N VAL A 647 -23.08 -18.03 -4.66
CA VAL A 647 -24.21 -18.36 -3.77
C VAL A 647 -24.77 -19.76 -4.06
N ILE A 648 -24.92 -20.13 -5.34
CA ILE A 648 -25.37 -21.48 -5.73
C ILE A 648 -24.38 -22.54 -5.23
N CYS A 649 -23.09 -22.36 -5.48
CA CYS A 649 -22.04 -23.27 -5.02
C CYS A 649 -22.02 -23.40 -3.49
N PHE A 650 -22.23 -22.31 -2.77
CA PHE A 650 -22.32 -22.30 -1.31
C PHE A 650 -23.48 -23.18 -0.81
N PHE A 651 -24.69 -23.03 -1.36
CA PHE A 651 -25.84 -23.83 -0.95
C PHE A 651 -25.70 -25.30 -1.34
N ILE A 652 -25.10 -25.61 -2.50
CA ILE A 652 -24.74 -26.98 -2.87
C ILE A 652 -23.77 -27.57 -1.83
N GLY A 653 -22.75 -26.80 -1.41
CA GLY A 653 -21.80 -27.21 -0.37
C GLY A 653 -22.48 -27.53 0.97
N ILE A 654 -23.41 -26.67 1.42
CA ILE A 654 -24.21 -26.93 2.64
C ILE A 654 -25.04 -28.19 2.50
N LEU A 655 -25.74 -28.36 1.36
CA LEU A 655 -26.59 -29.51 1.13
C LEU A 655 -25.78 -30.82 1.17
N LEU A 656 -24.60 -30.83 0.55
CA LEU A 656 -23.69 -31.98 0.58
C LEU A 656 -23.19 -32.28 2.00
N MET A 657 -22.83 -31.24 2.77
CA MET A 657 -22.38 -31.40 4.15
C MET A 657 -23.50 -31.97 5.05
N LEU A 658 -24.72 -31.44 4.95
CA LEU A 658 -25.86 -31.94 5.70
C LEU A 658 -26.21 -33.37 5.31
N SER A 659 -26.21 -33.67 4.01
CA SER A 659 -26.43 -35.02 3.49
C SER A 659 -25.40 -36.01 4.05
N TYR A 660 -24.13 -35.60 4.14
CA TYR A 660 -23.08 -36.41 4.73
C TYR A 660 -23.28 -36.64 6.23
N ILE A 661 -23.67 -35.61 6.99
CA ILE A 661 -23.97 -35.74 8.42
C ILE A 661 -25.15 -36.69 8.65
N VAL A 662 -26.23 -36.55 7.87
CA VAL A 662 -27.40 -37.45 7.92
C VAL A 662 -26.97 -38.87 7.59
N PHE A 663 -26.14 -39.07 6.56
CA PHE A 663 -25.60 -40.37 6.19
C PHE A 663 -24.77 -41.00 7.32
N LEU A 664 -23.89 -40.24 7.98
CA LEU A 664 -23.10 -40.72 9.12
C LEU A 664 -24.00 -41.11 10.31
N ASN A 665 -25.03 -40.31 10.60
CA ASN A 665 -25.97 -40.62 11.67
C ASN A 665 -26.82 -41.85 11.34
N TYR A 666 -27.21 -42.02 10.07
CA TYR A 666 -27.90 -43.21 9.60
C TYR A 666 -27.02 -44.46 9.73
N GLN A 667 -25.74 -44.40 9.33
CA GLN A 667 -24.81 -45.52 9.52
C GLN A 667 -24.65 -45.89 11.00
N LYS A 668 -24.43 -44.90 11.89
CA LYS A 668 -24.34 -45.15 13.34
C LYS A 668 -25.60 -45.80 13.90
N ARG A 669 -26.79 -45.33 13.51
CA ARG A 669 -28.06 -45.94 13.94
C ARG A 669 -28.17 -47.39 13.46
N LYS A 670 -27.76 -47.68 12.22
CA LYS A 670 -27.78 -49.03 11.65
C LYS A 670 -26.81 -49.98 12.37
N GLU A 671 -25.64 -49.51 12.77
CA GLU A 671 -24.69 -50.26 13.61
C GLU A 671 -25.29 -50.54 15.00
N PHE A 672 -25.87 -49.54 15.66
CA PHE A 672 -26.56 -49.71 16.96
C PHE A 672 -27.71 -50.73 16.90
N THR A 673 -28.50 -50.75 15.83
CA THR A 673 -29.58 -51.74 15.66
C THR A 673 -29.08 -53.16 15.39
N LYS A 674 -27.85 -53.33 14.87
CA LYS A 674 -27.25 -54.65 14.64
C LYS A 674 -26.64 -55.25 15.91
N ASP A 675 -26.07 -54.42 16.78
CA ASP A 675 -25.47 -54.88 18.04
C ASP A 675 -26.51 -55.14 19.14
N GLY A 676 -27.74 -54.62 19.03
CA GLY A 676 -28.84 -54.87 19.96
C GLY A 676 -29.70 -56.11 19.66
N SER A 677 -29.37 -56.87 18.61
CA SER A 677 -30.10 -58.07 18.16
C SER A 677 -29.29 -59.37 18.30
N ASN A 678 -28.16 -59.33 19.00
CA ASN A 678 -27.43 -60.49 19.55
C ASN A 678 -27.48 -60.42 21.07
#